data_AF-A0A956RFF1-F1
#
_entry.id   AF-A0A956RFF1-F1
#
_cell.length_a   1.000
_cell.length_b   1.000
_cell.length_c   1.000
_cell.angle_alpha   90.00
_cell.angle_beta   90.00
_cell.angle_gamma   90.00
#
_symmetry.space_group_name_H-M   'P 1'
#
loop_
_entity.id
_entity.type
_entity.pdbx_description
1 polymer ?
#
loop_
_entity_poly.entity_id
_entity_poly.type
_entity_poly.pdbx_seq_one_letter_code
_entity_poly.pdbx_strand_id
1 'polypeptide(L)'
;MAELRPYPFPALIRRMFAELSASGSIFDLPSRKFVLDPGGRDLSVRFHGLEAATPLGPAAGPHSQMAQNVVLAWLSGSRIIELKTVQINDTLTIPRPCIDMQTVGYNVEWSQELRLGESLVEYVKGAMLVEILAASGALKVAPGFGRVLYDMSVGYDLKGIQSDRVQEFIRGMLDATPVIEQLRAQIPDELARFRELDFQRRISNTLTLSTFHGCPPDEIESIICYLLDHVGLHCVVKLNPTLLGPEGVRSLLNERLGYRDVRVPDAAFERDTKWDQAVSFVERLGARAQRRGLGFGVKFSNTLICENHRDFFPKGEREMYLSGPPLHVIAMNLVGRFRARFGARYPISFSAGVDRQNFADAVALGLTPITVCSDFLKPGGYGRGHTYFKELDARMEAVGARDLEGFALLAYGHHETALGRVEGLDDDRRAAALASLTAGDDARARLSEAQWRAWVEQAQRLNTETYVARVTDDPRYGQARNAKPPRKVGSALVLFDCLTCDKCLPVCPNDANFRFVLPRGEVAVERLRRLPGGRWTVEASTPLTLEKKHQIGNFADFCNECGNCDVFCPEDGGPYVMKPRFFGSRGDWELFAQRDGFFLEREGATLRVYGRFSGRGYIVELDAAAQRGRDGVARYRGPEFALEIPLADPDAARGRVDAGVDAVDLTYLHIMRLVSEAVLRETDNYVVHLLDPAPASTDAGALRVTR
;
A
#
# COMPACT_ATOMS: atom_id res chain seq x y z
N MET A 1 15.02 8.60 -12.54
CA MET A 1 13.65 8.02 -12.49
C MET A 1 13.07 8.27 -11.11
N ALA A 2 11.79 7.98 -10.86
CA ALA A 2 11.25 8.08 -9.51
C ALA A 2 11.89 7.01 -8.63
N GLU A 3 12.33 7.38 -7.43
CA GLU A 3 12.90 6.48 -6.45
C GLU A 3 12.20 6.72 -5.12
N LEU A 4 11.78 5.62 -4.47
CA LEU A 4 11.30 5.69 -3.10
C LEU A 4 12.47 5.91 -2.15
N ARG A 5 12.28 6.79 -1.17
CA ARG A 5 13.25 7.07 -0.12
C ARG A 5 12.66 6.64 1.23
N PRO A 6 13.27 5.64 1.90
CA PRO A 6 12.89 5.26 3.26
C PRO A 6 12.88 6.47 4.21
N TYR A 7 11.76 6.67 4.90
CA TYR A 7 11.60 7.84 5.76
C TYR A 7 12.27 7.65 7.13
N PRO A 8 12.92 8.67 7.73
CA PRO A 8 13.55 8.52 9.04
C PRO A 8 12.58 8.03 10.12
N PHE A 9 12.98 7.01 10.87
CA PHE A 9 12.15 6.41 11.92
C PHE A 9 11.66 7.39 12.99
N PRO A 10 12.50 8.29 13.55
CA PRO A 10 12.04 9.28 14.53
C PRO A 10 10.90 10.15 13.99
N ALA A 11 10.97 10.50 12.71
CA ALA A 11 10.01 11.39 12.07
C ALA A 11 8.68 10.67 11.80
N LEU A 12 8.69 9.39 11.41
CA LEU A 12 7.45 8.59 11.35
C LEU A 12 6.76 8.49 12.71
N ILE A 13 7.50 8.22 13.79
CA ILE A 13 6.93 8.10 15.14
C ILE A 13 6.25 9.42 15.53
N ARG A 14 6.95 10.55 15.38
CA ARG A 14 6.40 11.88 15.69
C ARG A 14 5.16 12.18 14.87
N ARG A 15 5.21 11.94 13.56
CA ARG A 15 4.10 12.14 12.63
C ARG A 15 2.85 11.38 13.08
N MET A 16 2.98 10.09 13.43
CA MET A 16 1.85 9.26 13.85
C MET A 16 1.12 9.82 15.07
N PHE A 17 1.86 10.25 16.10
CA PHE A 17 1.25 10.80 17.32
C PHE A 17 0.76 12.25 17.13
N ALA A 18 1.48 13.05 16.36
CA ALA A 18 1.10 14.43 16.06
C ALA A 18 -0.22 14.49 15.28
N GLU A 19 -0.34 13.73 14.19
CA GLU A 19 -1.58 13.65 13.40
C GLU A 19 -2.74 13.07 14.23
N LEU A 20 -2.48 12.04 15.05
CA LEU A 20 -3.54 11.45 15.86
C LEU A 20 -4.09 12.48 16.86
N SER A 21 -3.22 13.30 17.44
CA SER A 21 -3.60 14.35 18.38
C SER A 21 -4.27 15.55 17.69
N ALA A 22 -3.76 16.00 16.55
CA ALA A 22 -4.20 17.22 15.89
C ALA A 22 -5.49 17.02 15.08
N SER A 23 -5.59 15.92 14.33
CA SER A 23 -6.65 15.71 13.33
C SER A 23 -7.39 14.37 13.50
N GLY A 24 -6.99 13.54 14.46
CA GLY A 24 -7.62 12.24 14.69
C GLY A 24 -7.38 11.27 13.53
N SER A 25 -6.25 11.37 12.84
CA SER A 25 -5.80 10.48 11.77
C SER A 25 -4.38 9.98 12.01
N ILE A 26 -3.97 8.91 11.31
CA ILE A 26 -2.58 8.48 11.24
C ILE A 26 -2.25 8.23 9.77
N PHE A 27 -1.24 8.93 9.26
CA PHE A 27 -0.87 8.97 7.84
C PHE A 27 -2.08 9.25 6.96
N ASP A 28 -2.82 10.31 7.29
CA ASP A 28 -4.06 10.76 6.65
C ASP A 28 -5.25 9.77 6.69
N LEU A 29 -5.09 8.57 7.29
CA LEU A 29 -6.20 7.65 7.52
C LEU A 29 -7.00 8.09 8.77
N PRO A 30 -8.28 8.49 8.63
CA PRO A 30 -9.04 8.97 9.77
C PRO A 30 -9.39 7.85 10.75
N SER A 31 -9.35 8.11 12.06
CA SER A 31 -9.64 7.15 13.12
C SER A 31 -10.99 6.42 13.01
N ARG A 32 -12.02 7.09 12.45
CA ARG A 32 -13.31 6.47 12.13
C ARG A 32 -13.23 5.32 11.10
N LYS A 33 -12.09 5.15 10.43
CA LYS A 33 -11.80 4.07 9.48
C LYS A 33 -10.87 3.01 10.06
N PHE A 34 -10.43 3.17 11.31
CA PHE A 34 -9.62 2.14 11.97
C PHE A 34 -10.48 0.93 12.31
N VAL A 35 -9.85 -0.24 12.28
CA VAL A 35 -10.41 -1.51 12.74
C VAL A 35 -9.52 -2.00 13.86
N LEU A 36 -9.98 -1.80 15.08
CA LEU A 36 -9.22 -2.07 16.32
C LEU A 36 -9.93 -3.05 17.25
N ASP A 37 -11.20 -3.33 17.00
CA ASP A 37 -12.06 -4.18 17.83
C ASP A 37 -13.00 -4.97 16.92
N PRO A 38 -13.03 -6.32 17.01
CA PRO A 38 -13.96 -7.16 16.27
C PRO A 38 -15.38 -7.20 16.88
N GLY A 39 -15.71 -6.32 17.83
CA GLY A 39 -17.04 -6.24 18.42
C GLY A 39 -17.39 -7.45 19.28
N GLY A 40 -16.38 -8.02 19.95
CA GLY A 40 -16.53 -9.23 20.79
C GLY A 40 -16.56 -10.55 20.02
N ARG A 41 -16.41 -10.55 18.69
CA ARG A 41 -16.28 -11.78 17.88
C ARG A 41 -14.84 -12.27 17.82
N ASP A 42 -14.66 -13.58 17.67
CA ASP A 42 -13.35 -14.15 17.36
C ASP A 42 -13.17 -14.24 15.84
N LEU A 43 -12.35 -13.34 15.30
CA LEU A 43 -12.00 -13.31 13.87
C LEU A 43 -10.65 -14.00 13.58
N SER A 44 -10.07 -14.67 14.57
CA SER A 44 -8.73 -15.24 14.44
C SER A 44 -8.68 -16.42 13.46
N VAL A 45 -7.54 -16.55 12.80
CA VAL A 45 -7.25 -17.64 11.86
C VAL A 45 -5.86 -18.20 12.09
N ARG A 46 -5.64 -19.43 11.61
CA ARG A 46 -4.32 -20.06 11.60
C ARG A 46 -3.70 -19.97 10.21
N PHE A 47 -2.48 -19.45 10.15
CA PHE A 47 -1.63 -19.47 8.96
C PHE A 47 -0.33 -20.20 9.29
N HIS A 48 -0.14 -21.38 8.70
CA HIS A 48 0.99 -22.27 8.99
C HIS A 48 1.19 -22.62 10.49
N GLY A 49 0.09 -22.69 11.23
CA GLY A 49 0.09 -22.99 12.68
C GLY A 49 0.25 -21.76 13.57
N LEU A 50 0.57 -20.60 12.99
CA LEU A 50 0.64 -19.30 13.65
C LEU A 50 -0.74 -18.65 13.66
N GLU A 51 -1.04 -17.87 14.69
CA GLU A 51 -2.34 -17.23 14.85
C GLU A 51 -2.28 -15.75 14.43
N ALA A 52 -3.22 -15.33 13.59
CA ALA A 52 -3.46 -13.94 13.24
C ALA A 52 -4.88 -13.55 13.66
N ALA A 53 -5.09 -12.30 14.09
CA ALA A 53 -6.39 -11.90 14.60
C ALA A 53 -7.47 -11.70 13.52
N THR A 54 -7.09 -11.62 12.24
CA THR A 54 -8.00 -11.61 11.07
C THR A 54 -7.31 -12.28 9.89
N PRO A 55 -8.05 -12.78 8.88
CA PRO A 55 -7.44 -13.31 7.65
C PRO A 55 -7.02 -12.22 6.65
N LEU A 56 -7.31 -10.94 6.92
CA LEU A 56 -7.10 -9.85 5.96
C LEU A 56 -5.63 -9.44 5.88
N GLY A 57 -5.18 -9.13 4.66
CA GLY A 57 -3.87 -8.56 4.38
C GLY A 57 -3.83 -7.66 3.16
N PRO A 58 -2.84 -6.77 3.01
CA PRO A 58 -2.41 -6.35 1.68
C PRO A 58 -1.74 -7.53 0.97
N ALA A 59 -1.87 -7.59 -0.37
CA ALA A 59 -1.07 -8.50 -1.19
C ALA A 59 0.33 -7.91 -1.41
N ALA A 60 1.34 -8.76 -1.69
CA ALA A 60 2.66 -8.30 -2.12
C ALA A 60 2.52 -7.31 -3.29
N GLY A 61 2.74 -6.02 -3.02
CA GLY A 61 2.30 -4.95 -3.90
C GLY A 61 2.59 -3.55 -3.34
N PRO A 62 2.05 -2.49 -3.96
CA PRO A 62 2.36 -1.12 -3.59
C PRO A 62 1.95 -0.77 -2.14
N HIS A 63 1.04 -1.52 -1.52
CA HIS A 63 0.57 -1.28 -0.15
C HIS A 63 1.36 -2.00 0.94
N SER A 64 2.50 -2.62 0.64
CA SER A 64 3.28 -3.39 1.62
C SER A 64 4.80 -3.25 1.46
N GLN A 65 5.28 -2.09 0.99
CA GLN A 65 6.70 -1.82 0.75
C GLN A 65 7.37 -0.84 1.72
N MET A 66 6.66 0.22 2.16
CA MET A 66 7.17 1.21 3.12
C MET A 66 6.55 1.03 4.51
N ALA A 67 7.23 1.54 5.54
CA ALA A 67 6.80 1.41 6.93
C ALA A 67 5.40 2.00 7.19
N GLN A 68 5.08 3.16 6.60
CA GLN A 68 3.73 3.74 6.69
C GLN A 68 2.67 2.86 6.03
N ASN A 69 3.02 2.13 4.96
CA ASN A 69 2.09 1.21 4.32
C ASN A 69 1.67 0.08 5.27
N VAL A 70 2.65 -0.48 5.99
CA VAL A 70 2.46 -1.54 6.99
C VAL A 70 1.53 -1.05 8.11
N VAL A 71 1.78 0.15 8.64
CA VAL A 71 0.95 0.77 9.68
C VAL A 71 -0.47 1.03 9.17
N LEU A 72 -0.63 1.61 7.97
CA LEU A 72 -1.94 1.88 7.36
C LEU A 72 -2.75 0.60 7.10
N ALA A 73 -2.09 -0.47 6.64
CA ALA A 73 -2.70 -1.78 6.47
C ALA A 73 -3.19 -2.34 7.81
N TRP A 74 -2.36 -2.25 8.86
CA TRP A 74 -2.71 -2.69 10.21
C TRP A 74 -3.90 -1.92 10.80
N LEU A 75 -3.87 -0.58 10.71
CA LEU A 75 -4.98 0.28 11.15
C LEU A 75 -6.29 -0.06 10.43
N SER A 76 -6.21 -0.55 9.18
CA SER A 76 -7.36 -0.95 8.38
C SER A 76 -7.85 -2.38 8.64
N GLY A 77 -7.30 -3.05 9.65
CA GLY A 77 -7.71 -4.38 10.12
C GLY A 77 -6.92 -5.55 9.54
N SER A 78 -5.84 -5.28 8.81
CA SER A 78 -4.96 -6.34 8.28
C SER A 78 -4.15 -6.97 9.41
N ARG A 79 -4.07 -8.30 9.43
CA ARG A 79 -3.30 -9.07 10.44
C ARG A 79 -2.40 -10.14 9.85
N ILE A 80 -2.47 -10.38 8.54
CA ILE A 80 -1.45 -11.14 7.81
C ILE A 80 -0.94 -10.22 6.69
N ILE A 81 0.21 -9.59 6.90
CA ILE A 81 0.76 -8.60 5.97
C ILE A 81 1.74 -9.30 5.04
N GLU A 82 1.32 -9.53 3.79
CA GLU A 82 2.21 -10.04 2.74
C GLU A 82 3.06 -8.89 2.18
N LEU A 83 4.34 -8.94 2.49
CA LEU A 83 5.30 -7.89 2.16
C LEU A 83 5.65 -7.91 0.67
N LYS A 84 6.01 -6.75 0.10
CA LYS A 84 6.40 -6.64 -1.31
C LYS A 84 7.51 -7.64 -1.61
N THR A 85 7.33 -8.39 -2.69
CA THR A 85 8.30 -9.38 -3.15
C THR A 85 9.65 -8.73 -3.38
N VAL A 86 10.70 -9.30 -2.79
CA VAL A 86 12.08 -8.91 -3.04
C VAL A 86 12.81 -9.90 -3.95
N GLN A 87 13.87 -9.43 -4.60
CA GLN A 87 14.68 -10.25 -5.51
C GLN A 87 16.13 -9.77 -5.59
N ILE A 88 16.99 -10.57 -6.22
CA ILE A 88 18.41 -10.23 -6.40
C ILE A 88 18.62 -8.98 -7.27
N ASN A 89 17.75 -8.74 -8.26
CA ASN A 89 17.77 -7.51 -9.05
C ASN A 89 16.94 -6.42 -8.34
N ASP A 90 17.60 -5.63 -7.51
CA ASP A 90 17.01 -4.55 -6.72
C ASP A 90 17.31 -3.15 -7.28
N THR A 91 17.66 -3.08 -8.57
CA THR A 91 17.92 -1.83 -9.30
C THR A 91 17.12 -1.74 -10.60
N LEU A 92 15.93 -2.36 -10.61
CA LEU A 92 15.06 -2.40 -11.78
C LEU A 92 14.68 -1.00 -12.27
N THR A 93 14.72 -0.84 -13.58
CA THR A 93 14.11 0.29 -14.26
C THR A 93 12.65 -0.04 -14.55
N ILE A 94 11.73 0.61 -13.86
CA ILE A 94 10.29 0.36 -14.00
C ILE A 94 9.68 1.39 -14.96
N PRO A 95 8.93 0.96 -16.00
CA PRO A 95 8.20 1.89 -16.87
C PRO A 95 7.14 2.65 -16.06
N ARG A 96 7.06 3.98 -16.22
CA ARG A 96 6.07 4.83 -15.50
C ARG A 96 5.27 5.69 -16.48
N PRO A 97 3.97 5.94 -16.23
CA PRO A 97 3.17 5.36 -15.15
C PRO A 97 3.00 3.84 -15.31
N CYS A 98 2.75 3.12 -14.22
CA CYS A 98 2.75 1.65 -14.20
C CYS A 98 1.47 1.01 -13.69
N ILE A 99 0.50 1.78 -13.18
CA ILE A 99 -0.77 1.28 -12.64
C ILE A 99 -1.95 2.05 -13.27
N ASP A 100 -2.78 1.33 -14.02
CA ASP A 100 -4.09 1.80 -14.50
C ASP A 100 -5.19 1.08 -13.71
N MET A 101 -5.83 1.77 -12.77
CA MET A 101 -6.89 1.20 -11.90
C MET A 101 -8.28 1.75 -12.20
N GLN A 102 -8.62 2.02 -13.46
CA GLN A 102 -9.92 2.60 -13.83
C GLN A 102 -11.11 1.80 -13.25
N THR A 103 -11.19 0.51 -13.57
CA THR A 103 -12.28 -0.39 -13.15
C THR A 103 -11.73 -1.79 -12.93
N VAL A 104 -11.33 -2.43 -14.04
CA VAL A 104 -10.36 -3.51 -14.11
C VAL A 104 -8.98 -2.89 -13.94
N GLY A 105 -8.13 -3.54 -13.15
CA GLY A 105 -6.78 -3.05 -12.92
C GLY A 105 -5.83 -3.62 -13.95
N TYR A 106 -4.92 -2.79 -14.45
CA TYR A 106 -3.79 -3.20 -15.27
C TYR A 106 -2.50 -2.63 -14.70
N ASN A 107 -1.41 -3.37 -14.78
CA ASN A 107 -0.07 -2.86 -14.45
C ASN A 107 1.01 -3.35 -15.42
N VAL A 108 2.13 -2.63 -15.45
CA VAL A 108 3.36 -3.00 -16.18
C VAL A 108 4.60 -3.07 -15.27
N GLU A 109 4.42 -2.87 -13.95
CA GLU A 109 5.51 -2.94 -12.96
C GLU A 109 5.87 -4.36 -12.51
N TRP A 110 7.12 -4.53 -12.06
CA TRP A 110 7.70 -5.78 -11.55
C TRP A 110 8.42 -5.60 -10.19
N SER A 111 8.31 -6.66 -9.37
CA SER A 111 9.07 -7.18 -8.20
C SER A 111 10.09 -6.39 -7.34
N GLN A 112 10.01 -5.06 -7.17
CA GLN A 112 10.41 -4.26 -5.96
C GLN A 112 10.96 -2.91 -6.38
N GLU A 113 10.80 -1.89 -5.53
CA GLU A 113 11.27 -0.52 -5.79
C GLU A 113 12.40 -0.08 -4.85
N LEU A 114 12.45 -0.68 -3.65
CA LEU A 114 13.49 -0.46 -2.66
C LEU A 114 14.60 -1.50 -2.82
N ARG A 115 15.81 -1.15 -2.38
CA ARG A 115 16.91 -2.11 -2.26
C ARG A 115 16.60 -3.17 -1.22
N LEU A 116 17.31 -4.31 -1.27
CA LEU A 116 17.10 -5.41 -0.31
C LEU A 116 17.26 -4.95 1.15
N GLY A 117 18.33 -4.22 1.46
CA GLY A 117 18.59 -3.71 2.80
C GLY A 117 17.57 -2.65 3.24
N GLU A 118 17.14 -1.79 2.33
CA GLU A 118 16.09 -0.79 2.60
C GLU A 118 14.75 -1.46 2.89
N SER A 119 14.40 -2.50 2.13
CA SER A 119 13.18 -3.29 2.33
C SER A 119 13.18 -3.94 3.72
N LEU A 120 14.28 -4.59 4.13
CA LEU A 120 14.41 -5.14 5.48
C LEU A 120 14.18 -4.06 6.55
N VAL A 121 14.84 -2.91 6.42
CA VAL A 121 14.70 -1.81 7.38
C VAL A 121 13.27 -1.30 7.43
N GLU A 122 12.60 -1.09 6.29
CA GLU A 122 11.21 -0.62 6.23
C GLU A 122 10.23 -1.64 6.85
N TYR A 123 10.46 -2.94 6.68
CA TYR A 123 9.61 -3.98 7.26
C TYR A 123 9.76 -4.04 8.79
N VAL A 124 10.99 -4.02 9.30
CA VAL A 124 11.25 -3.96 10.75
C VAL A 124 10.71 -2.66 11.33
N LYS A 125 10.92 -1.53 10.65
CA LYS A 125 10.41 -0.22 11.03
C LYS A 125 8.88 -0.21 11.14
N GLY A 126 8.18 -0.73 10.13
CA GLY A 126 6.72 -0.87 10.15
C GLY A 126 6.23 -1.71 11.33
N ALA A 127 6.89 -2.84 11.61
CA ALA A 127 6.55 -3.68 12.75
C ALA A 127 6.74 -2.96 14.10
N MET A 128 7.88 -2.29 14.30
CA MET A 128 8.14 -1.50 15.51
C MET A 128 7.12 -0.37 15.68
N LEU A 129 6.71 0.32 14.61
CA LEU A 129 5.68 1.37 14.68
C LEU A 129 4.32 0.82 15.13
N VAL A 130 3.92 -0.37 14.64
CA VAL A 130 2.69 -1.05 15.07
C VAL A 130 2.76 -1.40 16.56
N GLU A 131 3.88 -1.95 17.03
CA GLU A 131 4.08 -2.31 18.44
C GLU A 131 4.08 -1.07 19.36
N ILE A 132 4.72 0.03 18.93
CA ILE A 132 4.71 1.31 19.64
C ILE A 132 3.27 1.85 19.74
N LEU A 133 2.50 1.84 18.65
CA LEU A 133 1.10 2.30 18.67
C LEU A 133 0.25 1.45 19.61
N ALA A 134 0.35 0.12 19.53
CA ALA A 134 -0.40 -0.79 20.36
C ALA A 134 -0.06 -0.60 21.86
N ALA A 135 1.21 -0.43 22.19
CA ALA A 135 1.67 -0.21 23.57
C ALA A 135 1.41 1.20 24.11
N SER A 136 1.17 2.19 23.23
CA SER A 136 1.02 3.59 23.62
C SER A 136 -0.22 3.90 24.45
N GLY A 137 -1.26 3.05 24.38
CA GLY A 137 -2.59 3.33 24.93
C GLY A 137 -3.38 4.41 24.17
N ALA A 138 -2.82 5.00 23.10
CA ALA A 138 -3.52 5.99 22.28
C ALA A 138 -4.63 5.35 21.41
N LEU A 139 -4.52 4.06 21.13
CA LEU A 139 -5.48 3.27 20.38
C LEU A 139 -6.08 2.19 21.29
N LYS A 140 -7.41 2.02 21.23
CA LYS A 140 -8.13 0.96 21.96
C LYS A 140 -8.15 -0.31 21.13
N VAL A 141 -7.02 -1.00 21.06
CA VAL A 141 -6.93 -2.33 20.40
C VAL A 141 -7.51 -3.38 21.33
N ALA A 142 -8.51 -4.13 20.86
CA ALA A 142 -9.11 -5.20 21.63
C ALA A 142 -8.07 -6.28 22.01
N PRO A 143 -8.17 -6.90 23.20
CA PRO A 143 -7.25 -7.97 23.61
C PRO A 143 -7.14 -9.07 22.57
N GLY A 144 -5.91 -9.50 22.25
CA GLY A 144 -5.64 -10.49 21.21
C GLY A 144 -5.79 -9.98 19.76
N PHE A 145 -6.48 -8.86 19.53
CA PHE A 145 -6.65 -8.28 18.20
C PHE A 145 -5.38 -7.59 17.67
N GLY A 146 -4.37 -7.39 18.51
CA GLY A 146 -3.05 -6.88 18.09
C GLY A 146 -2.14 -7.91 17.41
N ARG A 147 -2.50 -9.21 17.37
CA ARG A 147 -1.67 -10.28 16.80
C ARG A 147 -1.55 -10.16 15.28
N VAL A 148 -0.35 -9.84 14.81
CA VAL A 148 0.00 -9.66 13.39
C VAL A 148 1.03 -10.69 12.97
N LEU A 149 0.89 -11.22 11.77
CA LEU A 149 1.89 -12.01 11.08
C LEU A 149 2.38 -11.23 9.87
N TYR A 150 3.70 -11.26 9.64
CA TYR A 150 4.30 -10.76 8.42
C TYR A 150 4.69 -11.96 7.56
N ASP A 151 4.26 -11.97 6.31
CA ASP A 151 4.61 -13.00 5.33
C ASP A 151 5.61 -12.39 4.35
N MET A 152 6.86 -12.88 4.37
CA MET A 152 7.87 -12.37 3.44
C MET A 152 7.59 -12.90 2.03
N SER A 153 7.99 -12.16 1.00
CA SER A 153 7.91 -12.65 -0.36
C SER A 153 9.25 -12.47 -1.06
N VAL A 154 9.70 -13.54 -1.72
CA VAL A 154 10.91 -13.53 -2.55
C VAL A 154 10.57 -14.09 -3.92
N GLY A 155 11.36 -13.74 -4.93
CA GLY A 155 11.20 -14.23 -6.29
C GLY A 155 12.51 -14.30 -7.06
N TYR A 156 12.40 -14.33 -8.39
CA TYR A 156 13.48 -14.53 -9.36
C TYR A 156 13.83 -16.01 -9.57
N ASP A 157 15.04 -16.45 -9.28
CA ASP A 157 15.50 -17.84 -9.47
C ASP A 157 16.21 -18.36 -8.20
N LEU A 158 16.46 -19.68 -8.14
CA LEU A 158 17.13 -20.33 -7.03
C LEU A 158 18.51 -19.74 -6.78
N LYS A 159 19.27 -19.48 -7.85
CA LYS A 159 20.61 -18.91 -7.76
C LYS A 159 20.59 -17.53 -7.07
N GLY A 160 19.62 -16.69 -7.42
CA GLY A 160 19.40 -15.39 -6.83
C GLY A 160 18.97 -15.51 -5.37
N ILE A 161 18.07 -16.44 -5.06
CA ILE A 161 17.64 -16.72 -3.68
C ILE A 161 18.81 -17.22 -2.82
N GLN A 162 19.71 -18.02 -3.38
CA GLN A 162 20.90 -18.53 -2.69
C GLN A 162 22.03 -17.50 -2.56
N SER A 163 21.91 -16.33 -3.20
CA SER A 163 22.93 -15.30 -3.11
C SER A 163 23.04 -14.71 -1.70
N ASP A 164 24.25 -14.25 -1.34
CA ASP A 164 24.51 -13.67 -0.02
C ASP A 164 23.58 -12.51 0.31
N ARG A 165 23.24 -11.67 -0.67
CA ARG A 165 22.37 -10.50 -0.49
C ARG A 165 20.93 -10.89 -0.13
N VAL A 166 20.36 -11.88 -0.83
CA VAL A 166 18.99 -12.35 -0.53
C VAL A 166 18.99 -13.19 0.76
N GLN A 167 20.03 -13.98 1.00
CA GLN A 167 20.18 -14.70 2.26
C GLN A 167 20.38 -13.77 3.46
N GLU A 168 21.06 -12.63 3.31
CA GLU A 168 21.15 -11.59 4.34
C GLU A 168 19.78 -10.98 4.66
N PHE A 169 18.98 -10.67 3.63
CA PHE A 169 17.60 -10.25 3.82
C PHE A 169 16.78 -11.30 4.58
N ILE A 170 16.80 -12.57 4.15
CA ILE A 170 16.06 -13.66 4.80
C ILE A 170 16.50 -13.85 6.26
N ARG A 171 17.81 -13.84 6.52
CA ARG A 171 18.34 -13.93 7.89
C ARG A 171 17.89 -12.74 8.75
N GLY A 172 17.87 -11.53 8.21
CA GLY A 172 17.36 -10.35 8.88
C GLY A 172 15.86 -10.42 9.18
N MET A 173 15.06 -11.08 8.32
CA MET A 173 13.64 -11.32 8.59
C MET A 173 13.41 -12.38 9.67
N LEU A 174 14.31 -13.37 9.78
CA LEU A 174 14.30 -14.40 10.81
C LEU A 174 14.81 -13.90 12.17
N ASP A 175 15.75 -12.96 12.16
CA ASP A 175 16.30 -12.25 13.33
C ASP A 175 16.66 -10.80 12.97
N ALA A 176 15.73 -9.90 13.29
CA ALA A 176 15.81 -8.47 13.08
C ALA A 176 16.49 -7.72 14.23
N THR A 177 17.02 -8.42 15.24
CA THR A 177 17.65 -7.79 16.42
C THR A 177 18.63 -6.67 16.04
N PRO A 178 19.54 -6.82 15.05
CA PRO A 178 20.46 -5.74 14.68
C PRO A 178 19.74 -4.46 14.20
N VAL A 179 18.71 -4.61 13.37
CA VAL A 179 17.93 -3.49 12.82
C VAL A 179 17.06 -2.87 13.92
N ILE A 180 16.46 -3.69 14.79
CA ILE A 180 15.68 -3.23 15.93
C ILE A 180 16.54 -2.36 16.84
N GLU A 181 17.74 -2.79 17.21
CA GLU A 181 18.60 -2.02 18.12
C GLU A 181 19.08 -0.70 17.48
N GLN A 182 19.38 -0.72 16.18
CA GLN A 182 19.68 0.50 15.43
C GLN A 182 18.50 1.50 15.45
N LEU A 183 17.27 1.02 15.28
CA LEU A 183 16.06 1.85 15.27
C LEU A 183 15.63 2.26 16.70
N ARG A 184 15.80 1.38 17.69
CA ARG A 184 15.50 1.63 19.11
C ARG A 184 16.29 2.83 19.63
N ALA A 185 17.57 2.93 19.28
CA ALA A 185 18.42 4.07 19.63
C ALA A 185 17.94 5.40 19.03
N GLN A 186 17.14 5.36 17.96
CA GLN A 186 16.60 6.54 17.28
C GLN A 186 15.22 6.96 17.82
N ILE A 187 14.58 6.18 18.71
CA ILE A 187 13.30 6.57 19.31
C ILE A 187 13.50 7.92 20.02
N PRO A 188 12.69 8.96 19.73
CA PRO A 188 12.84 10.28 20.35
C PRO A 188 12.81 10.25 21.88
N ASP A 189 13.53 11.17 22.54
CA ASP A 189 13.64 11.21 24.01
C ASP A 189 12.28 11.43 24.69
N GLU A 190 11.40 12.23 24.08
CA GLU A 190 10.02 12.43 24.53
C GLU A 190 9.18 11.12 24.54
N LEU A 191 9.65 10.08 23.84
CA LEU A 191 9.05 8.77 23.72
C LEU A 191 9.98 7.65 24.23
N ALA A 192 11.01 7.99 25.02
CA ALA A 192 12.03 7.06 25.48
C ALA A 192 11.48 5.82 26.21
N ARG A 193 10.30 5.89 26.83
CA ARG A 193 9.63 4.73 27.45
C ARG A 193 9.40 3.57 26.49
N PHE A 194 9.27 3.83 25.18
CA PHE A 194 9.09 2.77 24.19
C PHE A 194 10.40 2.07 23.80
N ARG A 195 11.56 2.58 24.25
CA ARG A 195 12.84 1.88 24.13
C ARG A 195 12.89 0.62 24.98
N GLU A 196 11.99 0.42 25.93
CA GLU A 196 11.93 -0.79 26.78
C GLU A 196 10.99 -1.88 26.21
N LEU A 197 10.33 -1.64 25.07
CA LEU A 197 9.45 -2.64 24.46
C LEU A 197 10.25 -3.88 24.00
N ASP A 198 9.74 -5.07 24.27
CA ASP A 198 10.28 -6.31 23.73
C ASP A 198 9.77 -6.52 22.30
N PHE A 199 10.34 -5.77 21.36
CA PHE A 199 9.97 -5.82 19.96
C PHE A 199 10.11 -7.23 19.37
N GLN A 200 9.23 -7.57 18.42
CA GLN A 200 9.26 -8.84 17.72
C GLN A 200 10.57 -9.00 16.93
N ARG A 201 11.49 -9.84 17.44
CA ARG A 201 12.81 -10.07 16.82
C ARG A 201 12.73 -10.91 15.56
N ARG A 202 11.83 -11.89 15.50
CA ARG A 202 11.57 -12.68 14.30
C ARG A 202 10.40 -12.06 13.55
N ILE A 203 10.66 -11.27 12.51
CA ILE A 203 9.60 -10.61 11.74
C ILE A 203 8.78 -11.65 10.99
N SER A 204 9.42 -12.62 10.34
CA SER A 204 8.71 -13.62 9.55
C SER A 204 9.46 -14.96 9.46
N ASN A 205 8.70 -16.05 9.54
CA ASN A 205 9.12 -17.43 9.23
C ASN A 205 8.21 -18.09 8.18
N THR A 206 7.38 -17.31 7.51
CA THR A 206 6.52 -17.73 6.41
C THR A 206 6.93 -16.99 5.15
N LEU A 207 6.92 -17.68 4.01
CA LEU A 207 7.39 -17.12 2.75
C LEU A 207 6.43 -17.47 1.61
N THR A 208 5.90 -16.44 0.94
CA THR A 208 5.18 -16.59 -0.33
C THR A 208 6.14 -16.41 -1.51
N LEU A 209 6.44 -17.50 -2.20
CA LEU A 209 7.28 -17.50 -3.39
C LEU A 209 6.49 -16.89 -4.55
N SER A 210 6.96 -15.75 -5.03
CA SER A 210 6.40 -15.09 -6.21
C SER A 210 7.28 -15.39 -7.41
N THR A 211 6.83 -16.32 -8.24
CA THR A 211 7.51 -16.67 -9.49
C THR A 211 7.11 -15.69 -10.58
N PHE A 212 8.02 -15.40 -11.51
CA PHE A 212 7.69 -14.63 -12.70
C PHE A 212 6.86 -15.50 -13.67
N HIS A 213 6.08 -14.86 -14.56
CA HIS A 213 5.40 -15.56 -15.64
C HIS A 213 6.44 -16.29 -16.53
N GLY A 214 6.25 -17.59 -16.70
CA GLY A 214 7.16 -18.48 -17.42
C GLY A 214 8.25 -19.15 -16.59
N CYS A 215 8.19 -19.06 -15.26
CA CYS A 215 9.11 -19.79 -14.38
C CYS A 215 8.91 -21.32 -14.53
N PRO A 216 9.97 -22.10 -14.85
CA PRO A 216 9.88 -23.54 -15.00
C PRO A 216 9.42 -24.25 -13.72
N PRO A 217 8.53 -25.26 -13.78
CA PRO A 217 8.01 -25.94 -12.58
C PRO A 217 9.10 -26.60 -11.71
N ASP A 218 10.17 -27.11 -12.31
CA ASP A 218 11.34 -27.69 -11.63
C ASP A 218 12.15 -26.64 -10.87
N GLU A 219 12.22 -25.41 -11.39
CA GLU A 219 12.81 -24.26 -10.71
C GLU A 219 11.99 -23.90 -9.46
N ILE A 220 10.65 -23.81 -9.59
CA ILE A 220 9.72 -23.58 -8.47
C ILE A 220 9.94 -24.63 -7.38
N GLU A 221 9.96 -25.91 -7.77
CA GLU A 221 10.14 -27.01 -6.83
C GLU A 221 11.50 -26.95 -6.14
N SER A 222 12.57 -26.64 -6.88
CA SER A 222 13.92 -26.54 -6.33
C SER A 222 14.06 -25.40 -5.33
N ILE A 223 13.46 -24.24 -5.61
CA ILE A 223 13.39 -23.10 -4.69
C ILE A 223 12.68 -23.50 -3.39
N ILE A 224 11.47 -24.07 -3.49
CA ILE A 224 10.70 -24.44 -2.29
C ILE A 224 11.41 -25.54 -1.50
N CYS A 225 12.02 -26.51 -2.17
CA CYS A 225 12.84 -27.52 -1.50
C CYS A 225 13.98 -26.87 -0.72
N TYR A 226 14.68 -25.89 -1.29
CA TYR A 226 15.74 -25.18 -0.61
C TYR A 226 15.24 -24.42 0.63
N LEU A 227 14.13 -23.69 0.48
CA LEU A 227 13.52 -22.92 1.58
C LEU A 227 13.00 -23.82 2.72
N LEU A 228 12.45 -24.98 2.40
CA LEU A 228 11.99 -25.96 3.38
C LEU A 228 13.16 -26.70 4.06
N ASP A 229 14.10 -27.22 3.27
CA ASP A 229 15.13 -28.16 3.76
C ASP A 229 16.35 -27.46 4.37
N HIS A 230 16.75 -26.30 3.83
CA HIS A 230 17.98 -25.60 4.23
C HIS A 230 17.71 -24.34 5.04
N VAL A 231 16.64 -23.61 4.75
CA VAL A 231 16.30 -22.37 5.50
C VAL A 231 15.33 -22.67 6.66
N GLY A 232 14.38 -23.58 6.47
CA GLY A 232 13.40 -23.97 7.49
C GLY A 232 12.17 -23.07 7.57
N LEU A 233 11.68 -22.58 6.42
CA LEU A 233 10.53 -21.68 6.34
C LEU A 233 9.23 -22.40 5.97
N HIS A 234 8.10 -21.95 6.52
CA HIS A 234 6.80 -22.31 5.94
C HIS A 234 6.66 -21.64 4.57
N CYS A 235 6.13 -22.35 3.58
CA CYS A 235 6.17 -21.89 2.19
C CYS A 235 4.80 -21.89 1.53
N VAL A 236 4.52 -20.84 0.76
CA VAL A 236 3.36 -20.73 -0.15
C VAL A 236 3.86 -20.54 -1.57
N VAL A 237 3.32 -21.30 -2.53
CA VAL A 237 3.61 -21.09 -3.96
C VAL A 237 2.52 -20.25 -4.60
N LYS A 238 2.87 -19.06 -5.11
CA LYS A 238 1.94 -18.19 -5.84
C LYS A 238 1.81 -18.64 -7.29
N LEU A 239 0.61 -19.06 -7.68
CA LEU A 239 0.34 -19.65 -8.99
C LEU A 239 -0.35 -18.65 -9.93
N ASN A 240 -0.04 -18.77 -11.21
CA ASN A 240 -0.57 -17.90 -12.26
C ASN A 240 -1.99 -18.33 -12.70
N PRO A 241 -2.85 -17.39 -13.12
CA PRO A 241 -4.22 -17.71 -13.56
C PRO A 241 -4.28 -18.58 -14.82
N THR A 242 -3.21 -18.56 -15.63
CA THR A 242 -3.00 -19.41 -16.81
C THR A 242 -3.06 -20.91 -16.52
N LEU A 243 -2.90 -21.30 -15.24
CA LEU A 243 -3.04 -22.68 -14.77
C LEU A 243 -4.38 -23.31 -15.13
N LEU A 244 -5.43 -22.50 -15.34
CA LEU A 244 -6.75 -22.97 -15.75
C LEU A 244 -6.74 -23.52 -17.20
N GLY A 245 -5.73 -23.16 -17.99
CA GLY A 245 -5.59 -23.50 -19.40
C GLY A 245 -6.23 -22.48 -20.35
N PRO A 246 -5.83 -22.49 -21.63
CA PRO A 246 -6.28 -21.49 -22.60
C PRO A 246 -7.79 -21.49 -22.81
N GLU A 247 -8.41 -22.68 -22.94
CA GLU A 247 -9.85 -22.82 -23.11
C GLU A 247 -10.61 -22.28 -21.90
N GLY A 248 -10.23 -22.69 -20.68
CA GLY A 248 -10.89 -22.25 -19.46
C GLY A 248 -10.78 -20.74 -19.23
N VAL A 249 -9.59 -20.16 -19.44
CA VAL A 249 -9.42 -18.70 -19.32
C VAL A 249 -10.24 -17.96 -20.37
N ARG A 250 -10.19 -18.37 -21.65
CA ARG A 250 -10.91 -17.69 -22.74
C ARG A 250 -12.42 -17.81 -22.61
N SER A 251 -12.93 -18.98 -22.24
CA SER A 251 -14.37 -19.17 -22.05
C SER A 251 -14.90 -18.31 -20.90
N LEU A 252 -14.18 -18.23 -19.78
CA LEU A 252 -14.58 -17.35 -18.68
C LEU A 252 -14.42 -15.86 -19.06
N LEU A 253 -13.24 -15.44 -19.48
CA LEU A 253 -12.89 -14.04 -19.67
C LEU A 253 -13.60 -13.42 -20.88
N ASN A 254 -13.51 -14.06 -22.04
CA ASN A 254 -13.93 -13.47 -23.31
C ASN A 254 -15.39 -13.81 -23.64
N GLU A 255 -15.83 -15.05 -23.41
CA GLU A 255 -17.17 -15.51 -23.79
C GLU A 255 -18.22 -15.17 -22.72
N ARG A 256 -18.03 -15.65 -21.48
CA ARG A 256 -19.00 -15.46 -20.39
C ARG A 256 -18.99 -14.05 -19.81
N LEU A 257 -17.81 -13.55 -19.42
CA LEU A 257 -17.67 -12.23 -18.82
C LEU A 257 -17.66 -11.10 -19.85
N GLY A 258 -17.43 -11.41 -21.13
CA GLY A 258 -17.56 -10.49 -22.25
C GLY A 258 -16.36 -9.58 -22.52
N TYR A 259 -15.21 -9.76 -21.87
CA TYR A 259 -14.00 -8.95 -22.10
C TYR A 259 -13.30 -9.33 -23.40
N ARG A 260 -13.94 -9.09 -24.55
CA ARG A 260 -13.45 -9.48 -25.89
C ARG A 260 -12.22 -8.70 -26.36
N ASP A 261 -11.96 -7.55 -25.74
CA ASP A 261 -10.81 -6.68 -25.96
C ASP A 261 -9.55 -7.16 -25.24
N VAL A 262 -9.67 -8.04 -24.24
CA VAL A 262 -8.53 -8.56 -23.48
C VAL A 262 -8.00 -9.84 -24.14
N ARG A 263 -6.82 -9.74 -24.76
CA ARG A 263 -6.14 -10.88 -25.40
C ARG A 263 -5.03 -11.44 -24.51
N VAL A 264 -5.15 -12.71 -24.12
CA VAL A 264 -4.09 -13.47 -23.44
C VAL A 264 -3.30 -14.25 -24.51
N PRO A 265 -1.98 -14.02 -24.65
CA PRO A 265 -1.17 -14.65 -25.70
C PRO A 265 -0.97 -16.15 -25.44
N ASP A 266 -0.95 -16.97 -26.49
CA ASP A 266 -0.75 -18.43 -26.37
C ASP A 266 0.57 -18.78 -25.68
N ALA A 267 1.62 -18.01 -25.96
CA ALA A 267 2.94 -18.15 -25.33
C ALA A 267 2.90 -18.04 -23.79
N ALA A 268 1.93 -17.31 -23.22
CA ALA A 268 1.77 -17.27 -21.76
C ALA A 268 1.39 -18.64 -21.21
N PHE A 269 0.46 -19.33 -21.87
CA PHE A 269 0.07 -20.67 -21.48
C PHE A 269 1.22 -21.65 -21.68
N GLU A 270 1.94 -21.58 -22.80
CA GLU A 270 3.06 -22.48 -23.13
C GLU A 270 4.19 -22.43 -22.09
N ARG A 271 4.57 -21.23 -21.64
CA ARG A 271 5.66 -21.02 -20.68
C ARG A 271 5.26 -21.27 -19.23
N ASP A 272 4.02 -20.94 -18.86
CA ASP A 272 3.56 -21.09 -17.48
C ASP A 272 3.33 -22.57 -17.09
N THR A 273 3.39 -22.81 -15.78
CA THR A 273 3.10 -24.12 -15.18
C THR A 273 1.74 -24.67 -15.61
N LYS A 274 1.70 -25.93 -16.04
CA LYS A 274 0.48 -26.65 -16.40
C LYS A 274 -0.17 -27.32 -15.19
N TRP A 275 -1.47 -27.63 -15.30
CA TRP A 275 -2.23 -28.25 -14.21
C TRP A 275 -1.59 -29.51 -13.64
N ASP A 276 -1.24 -30.48 -14.48
CA ASP A 276 -0.71 -31.76 -14.02
C ASP A 276 0.68 -31.60 -13.36
N GLN A 277 1.48 -30.65 -13.85
CA GLN A 277 2.76 -30.29 -13.23
C GLN A 277 2.55 -29.69 -11.84
N ALA A 278 1.61 -28.74 -11.71
CA ALA A 278 1.25 -28.14 -10.43
C ALA A 278 0.76 -29.17 -9.42
N VAL A 279 -0.14 -30.07 -9.84
CA VAL A 279 -0.62 -31.16 -8.99
C VAL A 279 0.55 -32.01 -8.49
N SER A 280 1.46 -32.37 -9.39
CA SER A 280 2.60 -33.24 -9.12
C SER A 280 3.56 -32.64 -8.09
N PHE A 281 3.99 -31.38 -8.26
CA PHE A 281 4.91 -30.77 -7.30
C PHE A 281 4.21 -30.40 -5.98
N VAL A 282 2.91 -30.04 -5.99
CA VAL A 282 2.16 -29.74 -4.75
C VAL A 282 2.13 -30.95 -3.82
N GLU A 283 1.93 -32.15 -4.36
CA GLU A 283 1.98 -33.38 -3.56
C GLU A 283 3.36 -33.64 -2.96
N ARG A 284 4.42 -33.52 -3.78
CA ARG A 284 5.80 -33.74 -3.33
C ARG A 284 6.24 -32.72 -2.29
N LEU A 285 6.01 -31.44 -2.55
CA LEU A 285 6.37 -30.34 -1.66
C LEU A 285 5.57 -30.39 -0.36
N GLY A 286 4.27 -30.69 -0.44
CA GLY A 286 3.43 -30.88 0.74
C GLY A 286 3.92 -32.01 1.66
N ALA A 287 4.22 -33.18 1.08
CA ALA A 287 4.78 -34.31 1.84
C ALA A 287 6.17 -33.98 2.42
N ARG A 288 6.97 -33.20 1.69
CA ARG A 288 8.29 -32.73 2.15
C ARG A 288 8.18 -31.77 3.33
N ALA A 289 7.31 -30.78 3.26
CA ALA A 289 7.06 -29.85 4.35
C ALA A 289 6.58 -30.58 5.62
N GLN A 290 5.67 -31.54 5.47
CA GLN A 290 5.19 -32.36 6.58
C GLN A 290 6.33 -33.13 7.28
N ARG A 291 7.26 -33.74 6.52
CA ARG A 291 8.44 -34.42 7.10
C ARG A 291 9.36 -33.48 7.89
N ARG A 292 9.35 -32.19 7.58
CA ARG A 292 10.11 -31.15 8.28
C ARG A 292 9.34 -30.49 9.42
N GLY A 293 8.07 -30.85 9.64
CA GLY A 293 7.20 -30.16 10.59
C GLY A 293 6.84 -28.74 10.14
N LEU A 294 6.97 -28.44 8.84
CA LEU A 294 6.70 -27.14 8.25
C LEU A 294 5.36 -27.14 7.50
N GLY A 295 4.88 -25.94 7.21
CA GLY A 295 3.63 -25.70 6.52
C GLY A 295 3.88 -25.44 5.04
N PHE A 296 3.00 -25.96 4.19
CA PHE A 296 3.01 -25.73 2.75
C PHE A 296 1.62 -25.35 2.27
N GLY A 297 1.52 -24.37 1.37
CA GLY A 297 0.26 -23.92 0.80
C GLY A 297 0.43 -23.39 -0.63
N VAL A 298 -0.70 -22.99 -1.22
CA VAL A 298 -0.73 -22.34 -2.55
C VAL A 298 -1.43 -20.99 -2.46
N LYS A 299 -1.10 -20.08 -3.38
CA LYS A 299 -1.77 -18.80 -3.51
C LYS A 299 -2.44 -18.64 -4.87
N PHE A 300 -3.74 -18.33 -4.87
CA PHE A 300 -4.52 -18.00 -6.06
C PHE A 300 -4.99 -16.53 -6.00
N SER A 301 -4.42 -15.62 -6.79
CA SER A 301 -3.42 -15.86 -7.83
C SER A 301 -2.46 -14.69 -7.98
N ASN A 302 -1.49 -14.85 -8.89
CA ASN A 302 -0.87 -13.69 -9.52
C ASN A 302 -1.84 -12.99 -10.48
N THR A 303 -1.42 -11.86 -11.05
CA THR A 303 -2.14 -11.18 -12.13
C THR A 303 -2.21 -12.03 -13.41
N LEU A 304 -3.15 -11.72 -14.30
CA LEU A 304 -3.26 -12.37 -15.60
C LEU A 304 -2.55 -11.55 -16.68
N ILE A 305 -1.51 -12.10 -17.29
CA ILE A 305 -0.82 -11.48 -18.43
C ILE A 305 -1.76 -11.32 -19.64
N CYS A 306 -1.70 -10.18 -20.30
CA CYS A 306 -2.43 -9.88 -21.53
C CYS A 306 -1.67 -8.88 -22.41
N GLU A 307 -2.06 -8.79 -23.68
CA GLU A 307 -1.51 -7.79 -24.60
C GLU A 307 -1.93 -6.39 -24.20
N ASN A 308 -0.98 -5.46 -24.18
CA ASN A 308 -1.23 -4.08 -23.84
C ASN A 308 -2.02 -3.40 -24.98
N HIS A 309 -3.24 -2.96 -24.66
CA HIS A 309 -4.13 -2.22 -25.54
C HIS A 309 -4.44 -0.81 -25.01
N ARG A 310 -3.67 -0.33 -24.02
CA ARG A 310 -3.90 0.93 -23.32
C ARG A 310 -2.92 2.00 -23.78
N ASP A 311 -3.43 3.22 -23.96
CA ASP A 311 -2.62 4.42 -24.24
C ASP A 311 -2.03 5.08 -22.98
N PHE A 312 -2.29 4.50 -21.80
CA PHE A 312 -1.84 5.03 -20.51
C PHE A 312 -0.38 4.69 -20.18
N PHE A 313 0.06 3.47 -20.53
CA PHE A 313 1.42 3.01 -20.26
C PHE A 313 2.41 3.53 -21.32
N PRO A 314 3.72 3.55 -21.04
CA PRO A 314 4.72 3.89 -22.04
C PRO A 314 4.57 3.05 -23.33
N LYS A 315 4.71 3.70 -24.50
CA LYS A 315 4.47 3.07 -25.83
C LYS A 315 5.33 1.83 -26.12
N GLY A 316 6.40 1.60 -25.36
CA GLY A 316 7.25 0.42 -25.49
C GLY A 316 6.67 -0.85 -24.85
N GLU A 317 5.70 -0.72 -23.94
CA GLU A 317 5.13 -1.84 -23.20
C GLU A 317 4.13 -2.62 -24.05
N ARG A 318 4.47 -3.87 -24.39
CA ARG A 318 3.63 -4.75 -25.23
C ARG A 318 2.70 -5.65 -24.43
N GLU A 319 3.05 -5.92 -23.18
CA GLU A 319 2.30 -6.79 -22.27
C GLU A 319 1.92 -6.00 -21.02
N MET A 320 0.81 -6.38 -20.40
CA MET A 320 0.36 -5.83 -19.13
C MET A 320 -0.37 -6.90 -18.31
N TYR A 321 -0.62 -6.60 -17.04
CA TYR A 321 -1.06 -7.56 -16.05
C TYR A 321 -2.43 -7.19 -15.49
N LEU A 322 -3.44 -7.99 -15.82
CA LEU A 322 -4.83 -7.79 -15.42
C LEU A 322 -5.06 -8.23 -13.96
N SER A 323 -5.78 -7.39 -13.22
CA SER A 323 -6.25 -7.60 -11.85
C SER A 323 -7.69 -7.10 -11.67
N GLY A 324 -8.28 -7.32 -10.49
CA GLY A 324 -9.62 -6.86 -10.17
C GLY A 324 -10.73 -7.86 -10.56
N PRO A 325 -11.94 -7.39 -10.92
CA PRO A 325 -13.14 -8.23 -11.01
C PRO A 325 -13.02 -9.49 -11.90
N PRO A 326 -12.58 -9.44 -13.17
CA PRO A 326 -12.50 -10.65 -13.99
C PRO A 326 -11.53 -11.70 -13.42
N LEU A 327 -10.45 -11.24 -12.78
CA LEU A 327 -9.47 -12.15 -12.16
C LEU A 327 -10.09 -12.93 -11.00
N HIS A 328 -11.06 -12.35 -10.28
CA HIS A 328 -11.75 -13.03 -9.18
C HIS A 328 -12.44 -14.31 -9.68
N VAL A 329 -13.16 -14.24 -10.80
CA VAL A 329 -13.89 -15.38 -11.36
C VAL A 329 -12.94 -16.49 -11.82
N ILE A 330 -11.86 -16.12 -12.51
CA ILE A 330 -10.84 -17.07 -12.98
C ILE A 330 -10.15 -17.75 -11.78
N ALA A 331 -9.73 -16.97 -10.78
CA ALA A 331 -9.08 -17.50 -9.59
C ALA A 331 -10.01 -18.36 -8.75
N MET A 332 -11.30 -18.03 -8.64
CA MET A 332 -12.28 -18.85 -7.92
C MET A 332 -12.54 -20.19 -8.64
N ASN A 333 -12.56 -20.22 -9.97
CA ASN A 333 -12.61 -21.48 -10.71
C ASN A 333 -11.35 -22.34 -10.48
N LEU A 334 -10.18 -21.72 -10.34
CA LEU A 334 -8.96 -22.42 -9.89
C LEU A 334 -9.08 -22.94 -8.46
N VAL A 335 -9.62 -22.15 -7.53
CA VAL A 335 -9.91 -22.60 -6.15
C VAL A 335 -10.82 -23.82 -6.16
N GLY A 336 -11.91 -23.80 -6.94
CA GLY A 336 -12.82 -24.94 -7.09
C GLY A 336 -12.11 -26.19 -7.62
N ARG A 337 -11.33 -26.04 -8.70
CA ARG A 337 -10.54 -27.14 -9.28
C ARG A 337 -9.51 -27.69 -8.29
N PHE A 338 -8.86 -26.83 -7.51
CA PHE A 338 -7.89 -27.23 -6.49
C PHE A 338 -8.55 -27.97 -5.32
N ARG A 339 -9.66 -27.45 -4.79
CA ARG A 339 -10.43 -28.12 -3.73
C ARG A 339 -10.98 -29.47 -4.19
N ALA A 340 -11.39 -29.61 -5.45
CA ALA A 340 -11.82 -30.90 -5.99
C ALA A 340 -10.69 -31.96 -5.98
N ARG A 341 -9.43 -31.53 -6.20
CA ARG A 341 -8.26 -32.42 -6.24
C ARG A 341 -7.62 -32.70 -4.88
N PHE A 342 -7.58 -31.70 -4.00
CA PHE A 342 -6.82 -31.74 -2.75
C PHE A 342 -7.67 -31.64 -1.48
N GLY A 343 -8.97 -31.35 -1.61
CA GLY A 343 -9.82 -31.06 -0.46
C GLY A 343 -9.26 -29.90 0.37
N ALA A 344 -9.14 -30.12 1.68
CA ALA A 344 -8.55 -29.16 2.61
C ALA A 344 -7.10 -29.43 3.00
N ARG A 345 -6.44 -30.42 2.37
CA ARG A 345 -5.08 -30.84 2.74
C ARG A 345 -4.06 -29.71 2.69
N TYR A 346 -4.21 -28.75 1.76
CA TYR A 346 -3.32 -27.61 1.63
C TYR A 346 -4.10 -26.30 1.78
N PRO A 347 -3.64 -25.37 2.64
CA PRO A 347 -4.23 -24.04 2.76
C PRO A 347 -4.08 -23.26 1.45
N ILE A 348 -5.08 -22.41 1.19
CA ILE A 348 -5.12 -21.55 0.03
C ILE A 348 -5.10 -20.09 0.50
N SER A 349 -4.00 -19.40 0.21
CA SER A 349 -3.94 -17.94 0.23
C SER A 349 -4.66 -17.40 -1.01
N PHE A 350 -5.40 -16.30 -0.87
CA PHE A 350 -6.21 -15.76 -1.96
C PHE A 350 -5.92 -14.28 -2.25
N SER A 351 -5.82 -13.93 -3.53
CA SER A 351 -5.49 -12.59 -4.03
C SER A 351 -6.02 -12.40 -5.45
N ALA A 352 -7.31 -12.15 -5.60
CA ALA A 352 -7.90 -11.85 -6.90
C ALA A 352 -9.22 -11.10 -6.74
N GLY A 353 -9.23 -9.80 -7.04
CA GLY A 353 -10.46 -8.99 -7.07
C GLY A 353 -11.28 -9.02 -5.79
N VAL A 354 -10.63 -9.14 -4.63
CA VAL A 354 -11.30 -9.09 -3.32
C VAL A 354 -11.74 -7.66 -3.03
N ASP A 355 -13.00 -7.50 -2.63
CA ASP A 355 -13.59 -6.25 -2.18
C ASP A 355 -14.63 -6.51 -1.07
N ARG A 356 -15.27 -5.43 -0.60
CA ARG A 356 -16.32 -5.46 0.44
C ARG A 356 -17.35 -6.58 0.25
N GLN A 357 -17.77 -6.86 -1.00
CA GLN A 357 -18.93 -7.70 -1.25
C GLN A 357 -18.60 -9.19 -1.34
N ASN A 358 -17.33 -9.55 -1.56
CA ASN A 358 -16.89 -10.96 -1.65
C ASN A 358 -15.87 -11.36 -0.56
N PHE A 359 -15.41 -10.42 0.27
CA PHE A 359 -14.50 -10.72 1.38
C PHE A 359 -15.09 -11.76 2.34
N ALA A 360 -16.34 -11.60 2.77
CA ALA A 360 -17.01 -12.56 3.64
C ALA A 360 -17.21 -13.92 2.96
N ASP A 361 -17.43 -13.95 1.65
CA ASP A 361 -17.48 -15.22 0.92
C ASP A 361 -16.11 -15.92 0.98
N ALA A 362 -15.00 -15.22 0.69
CA ALA A 362 -13.66 -15.76 0.80
C ALA A 362 -13.34 -16.31 2.22
N VAL A 363 -13.84 -15.65 3.27
CA VAL A 363 -13.76 -16.13 4.66
C VAL A 363 -14.52 -17.44 4.84
N ALA A 364 -15.77 -17.53 4.37
CA ALA A 364 -16.59 -18.74 4.45
C ALA A 364 -16.02 -19.93 3.65
N LEU A 365 -15.15 -19.67 2.67
CA LEU A 365 -14.42 -20.70 1.90
C LEU A 365 -13.16 -21.21 2.61
N GLY A 366 -12.80 -20.64 3.77
CA GLY A 366 -11.58 -20.98 4.49
C GLY A 366 -10.30 -20.57 3.76
N LEU A 367 -10.35 -19.48 2.97
CA LEU A 367 -9.15 -18.93 2.33
C LEU A 367 -8.37 -18.13 3.37
N THR A 368 -7.06 -18.34 3.47
CA THR A 368 -6.20 -17.66 4.44
C THR A 368 -4.73 -17.67 3.99
N PRO A 369 -4.06 -16.51 3.95
CA PRO A 369 -4.63 -15.17 4.06
C PRO A 369 -5.53 -14.78 2.89
N ILE A 370 -6.38 -13.78 3.10
CA ILE A 370 -7.16 -13.10 2.06
C ILE A 370 -6.53 -11.74 1.85
N THR A 371 -5.79 -11.60 0.75
CA THR A 371 -4.97 -10.42 0.48
C THR A 371 -5.56 -9.53 -0.62
N VAL A 372 -5.37 -8.21 -0.49
CA VAL A 372 -6.03 -7.20 -1.33
C VAL A 372 -5.01 -6.20 -1.89
N CYS A 373 -5.23 -5.78 -3.15
CA CYS A 373 -4.44 -4.73 -3.81
C CYS A 373 -5.35 -3.80 -4.64
N SER A 374 -6.01 -4.33 -5.68
CA SER A 374 -6.79 -3.50 -6.63
C SER A 374 -7.87 -2.64 -5.97
N ASP A 375 -8.57 -3.14 -4.94
CA ASP A 375 -9.60 -2.35 -4.26
C ASP A 375 -9.00 -1.26 -3.35
N PHE A 376 -7.83 -1.50 -2.73
CA PHE A 376 -7.10 -0.48 -1.94
C PHE A 376 -6.47 0.61 -2.81
N LEU A 377 -6.36 0.41 -4.13
CA LEU A 377 -5.95 1.46 -5.08
C LEU A 377 -7.14 2.36 -5.48
N LYS A 378 -8.38 2.03 -5.11
CA LYS A 378 -9.60 2.80 -5.45
C LYS A 378 -9.92 3.85 -4.37
N PRO A 379 -10.81 4.83 -4.65
CA PRO A 379 -11.19 5.86 -3.70
C PRO A 379 -11.58 5.30 -2.33
N GLY A 380 -10.96 5.88 -1.29
CA GLY A 380 -11.03 5.42 0.09
C GLY A 380 -9.78 4.66 0.55
N GLY A 381 -8.95 4.15 -0.36
CA GLY A 381 -7.65 3.59 -0.04
C GLY A 381 -7.71 2.42 0.95
N TYR A 382 -6.75 2.42 1.88
CA TYR A 382 -6.73 1.54 3.05
C TYR A 382 -8.03 1.57 3.86
N GLY A 383 -8.67 2.74 4.00
CA GLY A 383 -9.92 2.90 4.77
C GLY A 383 -11.12 2.13 4.21
N ARG A 384 -10.99 1.48 3.05
CA ARG A 384 -11.96 0.53 2.53
C ARG A 384 -12.01 -0.77 3.34
N GLY A 385 -10.90 -1.16 4.00
CA GLY A 385 -10.84 -2.34 4.87
C GLY A 385 -11.91 -2.34 5.97
N HIS A 386 -12.19 -1.17 6.57
CA HIS A 386 -13.30 -1.00 7.52
C HIS A 386 -14.66 -1.49 6.98
N THR A 387 -14.92 -1.29 5.69
CA THR A 387 -16.20 -1.71 5.09
C THR A 387 -16.30 -3.21 4.85
N TYR A 388 -15.17 -3.92 4.86
CA TYR A 388 -15.11 -5.37 4.72
C TYR A 388 -15.52 -6.02 6.03
N PHE A 389 -15.00 -5.54 7.16
CA PHE A 389 -15.40 -6.00 8.49
C PHE A 389 -16.86 -5.69 8.77
N LYS A 390 -17.34 -4.49 8.43
CA LYS A 390 -18.77 -4.17 8.54
C LYS A 390 -19.67 -5.14 7.77
N GLU A 391 -19.25 -5.57 6.57
CA GLU A 391 -19.99 -6.58 5.80
C GLU A 391 -19.90 -7.97 6.43
N LEU A 392 -18.70 -8.38 6.85
CA LEU A 392 -18.46 -9.66 7.50
C LEU A 392 -19.30 -9.78 8.78
N ASP A 393 -19.27 -8.76 9.65
CA ASP A 393 -20.03 -8.71 10.90
C ASP A 393 -21.53 -8.84 10.64
N ALA A 394 -22.06 -8.10 9.66
CA ALA A 394 -23.47 -8.18 9.30
C ALA A 394 -23.87 -9.59 8.80
N ARG A 395 -23.01 -10.25 8.03
CA ARG A 395 -23.27 -11.62 7.55
C ARG A 395 -23.12 -12.66 8.65
N MET A 396 -22.16 -12.50 9.55
CA MET A 396 -22.01 -13.36 10.73
C MET A 396 -23.20 -13.24 11.67
N GLU A 397 -23.68 -12.01 11.91
CA GLU A 397 -24.88 -11.74 12.71
C GLU A 397 -26.13 -12.37 12.11
N ALA A 398 -26.32 -12.23 10.79
CA ALA A 398 -27.46 -12.79 10.07
C ALA A 398 -27.60 -14.32 10.21
N VAL A 399 -26.50 -15.02 10.44
CA VAL A 399 -26.49 -16.48 10.64
C VAL A 399 -26.19 -16.91 12.08
N GLY A 400 -26.03 -15.96 13.01
CA GLY A 400 -25.71 -16.26 14.41
C GLY A 400 -24.30 -16.81 14.66
N ALA A 401 -23.35 -16.62 13.73
CA ALA A 401 -21.98 -17.11 13.89
C ALA A 401 -21.18 -16.29 14.91
N ARG A 402 -20.50 -16.95 15.85
CA ARG A 402 -19.68 -16.30 16.89
C ARG A 402 -18.21 -16.12 16.50
N ASP A 403 -17.74 -17.00 15.63
CA ASP A 403 -16.38 -17.04 15.10
C ASP A 403 -16.38 -17.41 13.61
N LEU A 404 -15.20 -17.39 12.97
CA LEU A 404 -15.09 -17.65 11.54
C LEU A 404 -15.33 -19.12 11.16
N GLU A 405 -15.03 -20.08 12.04
CA GLU A 405 -15.27 -21.51 11.79
C GLU A 405 -16.78 -21.80 11.78
N GLY A 406 -17.51 -21.28 12.77
CA GLY A 406 -18.98 -21.29 12.81
C GLY A 406 -19.60 -20.54 11.63
N PHE A 407 -19.00 -19.41 11.21
CA PHE A 407 -19.45 -18.72 10.01
C PHE A 407 -19.26 -19.58 8.75
N ALA A 408 -18.13 -20.28 8.59
CA ALA A 408 -17.93 -21.21 7.48
C ALA A 408 -18.95 -22.36 7.48
N LEU A 409 -19.38 -22.86 8.65
CA LEU A 409 -20.45 -23.86 8.74
C LEU A 409 -21.81 -23.31 8.30
N LEU A 410 -22.15 -22.09 8.73
CA LEU A 410 -23.50 -21.54 8.62
C LEU A 410 -23.75 -20.71 7.35
N ALA A 411 -22.73 -20.05 6.78
CA ALA A 411 -22.87 -19.02 5.75
C ALA A 411 -23.66 -19.43 4.49
N TYR A 412 -23.60 -20.70 4.11
CA TYR A 412 -24.27 -21.25 2.93
C TYR A 412 -25.32 -22.32 3.28
N GLY A 413 -25.59 -22.57 4.56
CA GLY A 413 -26.56 -23.58 4.99
C GLY A 413 -26.12 -25.04 4.79
N HIS A 414 -24.82 -25.30 4.59
CA HIS A 414 -24.30 -26.65 4.32
C HIS A 414 -23.92 -27.45 5.57
N HIS A 415 -24.01 -26.86 6.77
CA HIS A 415 -23.57 -27.46 8.03
C HIS A 415 -24.10 -28.89 8.26
N GLU A 416 -25.38 -29.18 8.03
CA GLU A 416 -25.92 -30.55 8.20
C GLU A 416 -25.31 -31.54 7.21
N THR A 417 -25.29 -31.19 5.92
CA THR A 417 -24.73 -32.03 4.86
C THR A 417 -23.23 -32.26 5.06
N ALA A 418 -22.51 -31.22 5.49
CA ALA A 418 -21.09 -31.29 5.82
C ALA A 418 -20.84 -32.23 7.01
N LEU A 419 -21.65 -32.13 8.07
CA LEU A 419 -21.53 -33.00 9.23
C LEU A 419 -21.73 -34.45 8.82
N GLY A 420 -22.75 -34.73 8.00
CA GLY A 420 -23.05 -36.05 7.41
C GLY A 420 -21.86 -36.73 6.74
N ARG A 421 -20.92 -35.96 6.20
CA ARG A 421 -19.71 -36.45 5.51
C ARG A 421 -18.51 -36.71 6.43
N VAL A 422 -18.61 -36.35 7.72
CA VAL A 422 -17.57 -36.63 8.69
C VAL A 422 -17.63 -38.10 9.12
N GLU A 423 -16.51 -38.80 8.99
CA GLU A 423 -16.39 -40.21 9.38
C GLU A 423 -16.26 -40.37 10.91
N GLY A 424 -16.70 -41.51 11.44
CA GLY A 424 -16.53 -41.84 12.86
C GLY A 424 -17.40 -41.04 13.83
N LEU A 425 -18.53 -40.48 13.37
CA LEU A 425 -19.54 -39.82 14.19
C LEU A 425 -20.86 -40.63 14.20
N ASP A 426 -21.31 -41.00 15.40
CA ASP A 426 -22.63 -41.57 15.64
C ASP A 426 -23.74 -40.49 15.56
N ASP A 427 -24.99 -40.94 15.43
CA ASP A 427 -26.15 -40.06 15.21
C ASP A 427 -26.43 -39.15 16.41
N ASP A 428 -26.21 -39.62 17.63
CA ASP A 428 -26.42 -38.84 18.86
C ASP A 428 -25.45 -37.66 18.93
N ARG A 429 -24.16 -37.89 18.65
CA ARG A 429 -23.14 -36.83 18.59
C ARG A 429 -23.40 -35.86 17.46
N ARG A 430 -23.86 -36.33 16.29
CA ARG A 430 -24.25 -35.45 15.17
C ARG A 430 -25.38 -34.51 15.59
N ALA A 431 -26.44 -35.07 16.18
CA ALA A 431 -27.58 -34.30 16.65
C ALA A 431 -27.17 -33.29 17.73
N ALA A 432 -26.32 -33.69 18.68
CA ALA A 432 -25.83 -32.80 19.74
C ALA A 432 -24.96 -31.64 19.21
N ALA A 433 -24.07 -31.92 18.25
CA ALA A 433 -23.23 -30.90 17.62
C ALA A 433 -24.08 -29.91 16.80
N LEU A 434 -25.04 -30.42 16.03
CA LEU A 434 -25.96 -29.59 15.24
C LEU A 434 -26.85 -28.71 16.10
N ALA A 435 -27.43 -29.27 17.16
CA ALA A 435 -28.24 -28.53 18.12
C ALA A 435 -27.43 -27.43 18.81
N SER A 436 -26.18 -27.73 19.19
CA SER A 436 -25.29 -26.73 19.79
C SER A 436 -24.96 -25.61 18.81
N LEU A 437 -24.62 -25.92 17.55
CA LEU A 437 -24.34 -24.91 16.53
C LEU A 437 -25.55 -23.99 16.29
N THR A 438 -26.75 -24.57 16.18
CA THR A 438 -27.99 -23.84 15.90
C THR A 438 -28.44 -22.98 17.08
N ALA A 439 -28.19 -23.43 18.32
CA ALA A 439 -28.46 -22.66 19.52
C ALA A 439 -27.45 -21.51 19.75
N GLY A 440 -26.38 -21.43 18.95
CA GLY A 440 -25.28 -20.51 19.20
C GLY A 440 -24.42 -20.92 20.40
N ASP A 441 -24.40 -22.20 20.74
CA ASP A 441 -23.56 -22.82 21.76
C ASP A 441 -22.28 -23.42 21.15
N ASP A 442 -21.29 -23.74 21.99
CA ASP A 442 -20.00 -24.27 21.54
C ASP A 442 -20.14 -25.71 21.02
N ALA A 443 -20.36 -25.83 19.71
CA ALA A 443 -20.43 -27.11 19.01
C ALA A 443 -19.08 -27.85 18.97
N ARG A 444 -17.96 -27.14 19.08
CA ARG A 444 -16.61 -27.74 19.09
C ARG A 444 -16.43 -28.62 20.33
N ALA A 445 -16.97 -28.21 21.47
CA ALA A 445 -16.95 -29.00 22.71
C ALA A 445 -17.69 -30.36 22.61
N ARG A 446 -18.51 -30.56 21.57
CA ARG A 446 -19.23 -31.83 21.33
C ARG A 446 -18.43 -32.83 20.50
N LEU A 447 -17.31 -32.41 19.91
CA LEU A 447 -16.55 -33.16 18.93
C LEU A 447 -15.08 -33.26 19.36
N SER A 448 -14.38 -34.29 18.90
CA SER A 448 -12.91 -34.24 18.96
C SER A 448 -12.38 -33.16 17.99
N GLU A 449 -11.17 -32.66 18.24
CA GLU A 449 -10.53 -31.67 17.37
C GLU A 449 -10.47 -32.13 15.90
N ALA A 450 -10.22 -33.42 15.66
CA ALA A 450 -10.19 -33.99 14.32
C ALA A 450 -11.58 -33.99 13.65
N GLN A 451 -12.63 -34.30 14.41
CA GLN A 451 -14.01 -34.29 13.92
C GLN A 451 -14.51 -32.86 13.64
N TRP A 452 -14.19 -31.91 14.53
CA TRP A 452 -14.51 -30.49 14.30
C TRP A 452 -13.85 -29.96 13.03
N ARG A 453 -12.53 -30.19 12.88
CA ARG A 453 -11.81 -29.80 11.65
C ARG A 453 -12.42 -30.43 10.41
N ALA A 454 -12.69 -31.73 10.44
CA ALA A 454 -13.31 -32.42 9.32
C ALA A 454 -14.68 -31.80 8.96
N TRP A 455 -15.49 -31.42 9.95
CA TRP A 455 -16.77 -30.76 9.69
C TRP A 455 -16.61 -29.41 8.99
N VAL A 456 -15.73 -28.55 9.53
CA VAL A 456 -15.44 -27.23 8.95
C VAL A 456 -14.87 -27.38 7.53
N GLU A 457 -13.95 -28.31 7.31
CA GLU A 457 -13.35 -28.57 5.99
C GLU A 457 -14.38 -29.04 4.96
N GLN A 458 -15.33 -29.91 5.35
CA GLN A 458 -16.42 -30.34 4.47
C GLN A 458 -17.37 -29.18 4.12
N ALA A 459 -17.67 -28.31 5.10
CA ALA A 459 -18.49 -27.13 4.85
C ALA A 459 -17.79 -26.15 3.89
N GLN A 460 -16.51 -25.84 4.12
CA GLN A 460 -15.72 -24.98 3.23
C GLN A 460 -15.66 -25.52 1.79
N ARG A 461 -15.58 -26.83 1.61
CA ARG A 461 -15.64 -27.46 0.28
C ARG A 461 -17.00 -27.24 -0.39
N LEU A 462 -18.10 -27.52 0.31
CA LEU A 462 -19.46 -27.32 -0.19
C LEU A 462 -19.76 -25.84 -0.49
N ASN A 463 -19.30 -24.93 0.37
CA ASN A 463 -19.36 -23.50 0.17
C ASN A 463 -18.60 -23.11 -1.10
N THR A 464 -17.42 -23.70 -1.33
CA THR A 464 -16.61 -23.44 -2.53
C THR A 464 -17.36 -23.85 -3.78
N GLU A 465 -17.93 -25.06 -3.80
CA GLU A 465 -18.73 -25.55 -4.94
C GLU A 465 -19.90 -24.59 -5.24
N THR A 466 -20.62 -24.15 -4.21
CA THR A 466 -21.75 -23.21 -4.34
C THR A 466 -21.32 -21.83 -4.81
N TYR A 467 -20.26 -21.28 -4.21
CA TYR A 467 -19.77 -19.94 -4.54
C TYR A 467 -19.17 -19.87 -5.94
N VAL A 468 -18.39 -20.88 -6.34
CA VAL A 468 -17.79 -20.94 -7.69
C VAL A 468 -18.88 -21.02 -8.75
N ALA A 469 -19.92 -21.82 -8.54
CA ALA A 469 -21.06 -21.87 -9.45
C ALA A 469 -21.75 -20.50 -9.57
N ARG A 470 -21.99 -19.83 -8.43
CA ARG A 470 -22.61 -18.49 -8.39
C ARG A 470 -21.77 -17.43 -9.10
N VAL A 471 -20.48 -17.37 -8.79
CA VAL A 471 -19.58 -16.29 -9.24
C VAL A 471 -19.23 -16.40 -10.73
N THR A 472 -19.29 -17.60 -11.29
CA THR A 472 -18.98 -17.88 -12.70
C THR A 472 -19.91 -17.15 -13.65
N ASP A 473 -21.18 -16.99 -13.28
CA ASP A 473 -22.22 -16.35 -14.11
C ASP A 473 -22.72 -15.02 -13.52
N ASP A 474 -22.07 -14.49 -12.48
CA ASP A 474 -22.48 -13.25 -11.83
C ASP A 474 -22.16 -12.02 -12.72
N PRO A 475 -23.18 -11.27 -13.20
CA PRO A 475 -23.00 -10.11 -14.07
C PRO A 475 -22.12 -9.01 -13.46
N ARG A 476 -21.95 -8.99 -12.13
CA ARG A 476 -21.11 -8.04 -11.41
C ARG A 476 -19.65 -8.07 -11.89
N TYR A 477 -19.15 -9.23 -12.30
CA TYR A 477 -17.77 -9.38 -12.77
C TYR A 477 -17.62 -9.16 -14.28
N GLY A 478 -18.72 -9.15 -15.03
CA GLY A 478 -18.71 -8.98 -16.48
C GLY A 478 -18.34 -7.56 -16.93
N GLN A 479 -17.88 -7.45 -18.18
CA GLN A 479 -17.43 -6.19 -18.79
C GLN A 479 -18.50 -5.10 -18.73
N ALA A 480 -19.77 -5.44 -18.96
CA ALA A 480 -20.88 -4.48 -18.94
C ALA A 480 -21.01 -3.70 -17.61
N ARG A 481 -20.63 -4.30 -16.47
CA ARG A 481 -20.65 -3.64 -15.15
C ARG A 481 -19.34 -2.93 -14.82
N ASN A 482 -18.28 -3.19 -15.57
CA ASN A 482 -16.92 -2.70 -15.31
C ASN A 482 -16.34 -1.86 -16.46
N ALA A 483 -17.14 -1.46 -17.45
CA ALA A 483 -16.68 -0.70 -18.61
C ALA A 483 -16.60 0.83 -18.39
N LYS A 484 -17.17 1.36 -17.30
CA LYS A 484 -17.27 2.81 -17.07
C LYS A 484 -16.07 3.33 -16.27
N PRO A 485 -15.11 4.04 -16.89
CA PRO A 485 -13.97 4.58 -16.16
C PRO A 485 -14.38 5.71 -15.20
N PRO A 486 -13.50 6.11 -14.27
CA PRO A 486 -13.69 7.32 -13.47
C PRO A 486 -13.96 8.55 -14.35
N ARG A 487 -14.90 9.39 -13.93
CA ARG A 487 -15.34 10.55 -14.71
C ARG A 487 -14.28 11.66 -14.71
N LYS A 488 -13.86 12.09 -15.90
CA LYS A 488 -13.14 13.35 -16.14
C LYS A 488 -14.14 14.49 -16.38
N VAL A 489 -13.80 15.71 -15.94
CA VAL A 489 -14.66 16.91 -16.05
C VAL A 489 -14.31 17.81 -17.24
N GLY A 490 -13.20 17.52 -17.94
CA GLY A 490 -12.76 18.26 -19.12
C GLY A 490 -11.99 19.55 -18.81
N SER A 491 -11.49 19.72 -17.58
CA SER A 491 -10.51 20.75 -17.21
C SER A 491 -9.13 20.10 -17.01
N ALA A 492 -8.08 20.81 -17.39
CA ALA A 492 -6.71 20.38 -17.14
C ALA A 492 -6.28 20.71 -15.71
N LEU A 493 -5.56 19.78 -15.08
CA LEU A 493 -4.96 19.98 -13.78
C LEU A 493 -3.83 21.00 -13.90
N VAL A 494 -3.90 22.05 -13.09
CA VAL A 494 -2.89 23.12 -13.01
C VAL A 494 -2.09 23.03 -11.71
N LEU A 495 -1.00 23.80 -11.59
CA LEU A 495 -0.10 23.79 -10.43
C LEU A 495 -0.86 24.05 -9.12
N PHE A 496 -1.58 25.17 -9.04
CA PHE A 496 -2.47 25.52 -7.92
C PHE A 496 -3.93 25.49 -8.39
N ASP A 497 -4.88 25.38 -7.45
CA ASP A 497 -6.33 25.48 -7.70
C ASP A 497 -6.95 24.33 -8.50
N CYS A 498 -6.69 23.08 -8.09
CA CYS A 498 -7.52 21.97 -8.56
C CYS A 498 -8.95 22.03 -7.99
N LEU A 499 -9.79 21.07 -8.38
CA LEU A 499 -11.13 20.89 -7.79
C LEU A 499 -11.14 20.61 -6.28
N THR A 500 -9.98 20.35 -5.65
CA THR A 500 -9.86 20.07 -4.21
C THR A 500 -10.79 18.95 -3.72
N CYS A 501 -10.93 17.90 -4.53
CA CYS A 501 -11.80 16.76 -4.22
C CYS A 501 -11.17 15.72 -3.28
N ASP A 502 -9.89 15.90 -2.93
CA ASP A 502 -9.06 15.07 -2.03
C ASP A 502 -8.94 13.59 -2.41
N LYS A 503 -9.49 13.15 -3.56
CA LYS A 503 -9.42 11.76 -4.02
C LYS A 503 -8.00 11.25 -4.19
N CYS A 504 -7.05 12.11 -4.55
CA CYS A 504 -5.66 11.75 -4.79
C CYS A 504 -4.89 11.35 -3.51
N LEU A 505 -5.37 11.74 -2.33
CA LEU A 505 -4.74 11.45 -1.05
C LEU A 505 -4.87 9.94 -0.73
N PRO A 506 -6.09 9.39 -0.51
CA PRO A 506 -6.23 7.99 -0.10
C PRO A 506 -5.93 6.97 -1.21
N VAL A 507 -5.97 7.37 -2.50
CA VAL A 507 -5.61 6.45 -3.60
C VAL A 507 -4.10 6.34 -3.81
N CYS A 508 -3.30 7.22 -3.18
CA CYS A 508 -1.86 7.07 -3.20
C CYS A 508 -1.46 5.95 -2.24
N PRO A 509 -0.93 4.81 -2.71
CA PRO A 509 -0.60 3.70 -1.83
C PRO A 509 0.48 4.09 -0.82
N ASN A 510 1.37 5.00 -1.21
CA ASN A 510 2.56 5.41 -0.48
C ASN A 510 2.36 6.66 0.39
N ASP A 511 1.15 7.24 0.39
CA ASP A 511 0.85 8.47 1.11
C ASP A 511 1.73 9.66 0.66
N ALA A 512 1.96 9.77 -0.65
CA ALA A 512 2.84 10.80 -1.22
C ALA A 512 2.11 12.10 -1.56
N ASN A 513 0.79 12.08 -1.75
CA ASN A 513 0.03 13.31 -1.98
C ASN A 513 -0.46 13.82 -0.63
N PHE A 514 -0.34 15.12 -0.39
CA PHE A 514 -0.74 15.73 0.86
C PHE A 514 -1.46 17.05 0.61
N ARG A 515 -2.19 17.54 1.61
CA ARG A 515 -2.88 18.82 1.54
C ARG A 515 -2.06 19.91 2.25
N PHE A 516 -2.09 21.11 1.70
CA PHE A 516 -1.64 22.33 2.38
C PHE A 516 -2.55 23.52 2.06
N VAL A 517 -2.45 24.61 2.80
CA VAL A 517 -3.33 25.78 2.68
C VAL A 517 -2.60 27.02 2.18
N LEU A 518 -3.09 27.61 1.09
CA LEU A 518 -2.68 28.93 0.62
C LEU A 518 -3.76 29.99 0.90
N PRO A 519 -3.39 31.27 1.12
CA PRO A 519 -4.36 32.35 1.20
C PRO A 519 -5.07 32.53 -0.15
N ARG A 520 -6.39 32.74 -0.10
CA ARG A 520 -7.20 33.07 -1.28
C ARG A 520 -7.04 34.55 -1.62
N GLY A 521 -6.88 34.86 -2.91
CA GLY A 521 -6.86 36.23 -3.42
C GLY A 521 -5.83 36.43 -4.51
N GLU A 522 -5.64 37.70 -4.88
CA GLU A 522 -4.59 38.11 -5.80
C GLU A 522 -3.31 38.41 -5.02
N VAL A 523 -2.23 37.74 -5.40
CA VAL A 523 -0.89 38.07 -4.96
C VAL A 523 -0.30 38.96 -6.04
N ALA A 524 -0.12 40.24 -5.72
CA ALA A 524 0.60 41.16 -6.57
C ALA A 524 2.01 40.60 -6.83
N VAL A 525 2.36 40.46 -8.09
CA VAL A 525 3.70 40.05 -8.52
C VAL A 525 4.31 41.17 -9.35
N GLU A 526 5.62 41.29 -9.22
CA GLU A 526 6.37 42.43 -9.69
C GLU A 526 7.52 41.96 -10.58
N ARG A 527 8.00 42.85 -11.43
CA ARG A 527 9.24 42.69 -12.18
C ARG A 527 10.16 43.85 -11.83
N LEU A 528 11.40 43.53 -11.45
CA LEU A 528 12.44 44.53 -11.24
C LEU A 528 13.10 44.84 -12.57
N ARG A 529 12.87 46.03 -13.12
CA ARG A 529 13.55 46.50 -14.32
C ARG A 529 14.77 47.34 -13.94
N ARG A 530 15.89 47.09 -14.63
CA ARG A 530 17.12 47.84 -14.43
C ARG A 530 17.10 49.14 -15.23
N LEU A 531 17.30 50.26 -14.56
CA LEU A 531 17.44 51.58 -15.16
C LEU A 531 18.90 51.89 -15.51
N PRO A 532 19.14 52.83 -16.46
CA PRO A 532 20.47 53.40 -16.70
C PRO A 532 21.10 53.90 -15.38
N GLY A 533 22.37 53.59 -15.15
CA GLY A 533 23.05 53.89 -13.88
C GLY A 533 22.89 52.82 -12.79
N GLY A 534 22.23 51.69 -13.10
CA GLY A 534 22.21 50.50 -12.25
C GLY A 534 21.20 50.52 -11.10
N ARG A 535 20.26 51.48 -11.10
CA ARG A 535 19.11 51.52 -10.18
C ARG A 535 18.01 50.58 -10.65
N TRP A 536 17.14 50.13 -9.74
CA TRP A 536 15.98 49.30 -10.08
C TRP A 536 14.70 50.12 -10.03
N THR A 537 13.70 49.69 -10.79
CA THR A 537 12.32 50.14 -10.68
C THR A 537 11.37 48.95 -10.74
N VAL A 538 10.36 48.93 -9.88
CA VAL A 538 9.29 47.94 -9.86
C VAL A 538 8.29 48.25 -10.97
N GLU A 539 8.07 47.28 -11.84
CA GLU A 539 6.97 47.25 -12.80
C GLU A 539 5.96 46.17 -12.35
N ALA A 540 4.67 46.51 -12.33
CA ALA A 540 3.63 45.53 -12.04
C ALA A 540 3.60 44.44 -13.12
N SER A 541 3.43 43.18 -12.69
CA SER A 541 3.25 42.02 -13.56
C SER A 541 1.86 41.40 -13.33
N THR A 542 1.52 40.39 -14.12
CA THR A 542 0.22 39.71 -14.03
C THR A 542 0.07 39.04 -12.66
N PRO A 543 -0.89 39.46 -11.80
CA PRO A 543 -1.02 38.93 -10.44
C PRO A 543 -1.24 37.42 -10.44
N LEU A 544 -0.66 36.74 -9.45
CA LEU A 544 -0.95 35.33 -9.18
C LEU A 544 -2.30 35.25 -8.46
N THR A 545 -3.29 34.69 -9.14
CA THR A 545 -4.62 34.49 -8.55
C THR A 545 -4.70 33.10 -7.93
N LEU A 546 -5.06 33.04 -6.65
CA LEU A 546 -5.32 31.79 -5.92
C LEU A 546 -6.79 31.74 -5.51
N GLU A 547 -7.57 30.87 -6.15
CA GLU A 547 -9.00 30.75 -5.92
C GLU A 547 -9.35 29.76 -4.82
N LYS A 548 -8.55 28.70 -4.66
CA LYS A 548 -8.78 27.64 -3.69
C LYS A 548 -7.90 27.86 -2.47
N LYS A 549 -8.51 27.72 -1.30
CA LYS A 549 -7.77 27.73 -0.03
C LYS A 549 -6.93 26.45 0.11
N HIS A 550 -7.51 25.31 -0.23
CA HIS A 550 -6.83 24.01 -0.10
C HIS A 550 -6.07 23.73 -1.38
N GLN A 551 -4.83 23.29 -1.22
CA GLN A 551 -3.93 22.91 -2.29
C GLN A 551 -3.44 21.49 -2.06
N ILE A 552 -3.03 20.85 -3.14
CA ILE A 552 -2.46 19.51 -3.11
C ILE A 552 -0.99 19.61 -3.44
N GLY A 553 -0.14 18.99 -2.64
CA GLY A 553 1.28 18.80 -2.88
C GLY A 553 1.61 17.33 -3.11
N ASN A 554 2.80 17.07 -3.64
CA ASN A 554 3.37 15.74 -3.79
C ASN A 554 4.74 15.68 -3.09
N PHE A 555 4.91 14.77 -2.15
CA PHE A 555 6.19 14.49 -1.52
C PHE A 555 6.96 13.48 -2.39
N ALA A 556 8.05 13.94 -3.01
CA ALA A 556 8.77 13.22 -4.06
C ALA A 556 9.31 11.88 -3.57
N ASP A 557 9.83 11.87 -2.35
CA ASP A 557 10.48 10.75 -1.68
C ASP A 557 9.53 9.55 -1.48
N PHE A 558 8.22 9.77 -1.39
CA PHE A 558 7.21 8.70 -1.29
C PHE A 558 6.56 8.37 -2.64
N CYS A 559 6.80 9.21 -3.65
CA CYS A 559 6.14 9.12 -4.93
C CYS A 559 6.93 8.24 -5.91
N ASN A 560 6.40 7.04 -6.18
CA ASN A 560 6.92 6.17 -7.22
C ASN A 560 6.40 6.47 -8.64
N GLU A 561 5.57 7.50 -8.80
CA GLU A 561 4.96 7.85 -10.08
C GLU A 561 4.17 6.70 -10.71
N CYS A 562 3.52 5.88 -9.88
CA CYS A 562 2.71 4.77 -10.38
C CYS A 562 1.56 5.20 -11.30
N GLY A 563 1.11 6.46 -11.19
CA GLY A 563 0.04 7.03 -12.02
C GLY A 563 -1.36 6.85 -11.44
N ASN A 564 -1.52 6.10 -10.35
CA ASN A 564 -2.85 5.80 -9.81
C ASN A 564 -3.65 7.05 -9.40
N CYS A 565 -2.98 8.12 -8.94
CA CYS A 565 -3.67 9.38 -8.62
C CYS A 565 -4.19 10.13 -9.85
N ASP A 566 -3.64 9.91 -11.05
CA ASP A 566 -4.17 10.44 -12.30
C ASP A 566 -5.50 9.79 -12.66
N VAL A 567 -5.54 8.46 -12.59
CA VAL A 567 -6.72 7.64 -12.92
C VAL A 567 -7.98 8.15 -12.22
N PHE A 568 -7.87 8.55 -10.95
CA PHE A 568 -9.00 9.05 -10.15
C PHE A 568 -9.10 10.57 -10.05
N CYS A 569 -8.13 11.32 -10.59
CA CYS A 569 -8.22 12.76 -10.69
C CYS A 569 -9.40 13.09 -11.62
N PRO A 570 -10.39 13.91 -11.20
CA PRO A 570 -11.46 14.34 -12.08
C PRO A 570 -10.98 15.26 -13.18
N GLU A 571 -9.80 15.86 -13.04
CA GLU A 571 -9.18 16.75 -14.03
C GLU A 571 -8.15 15.96 -14.86
N ASP A 572 -7.85 16.47 -16.05
CA ASP A 572 -6.89 15.87 -16.96
C ASP A 572 -5.47 16.25 -16.52
N GLY A 573 -4.68 15.24 -16.15
CA GLY A 573 -3.35 15.41 -15.58
C GLY A 573 -3.24 14.78 -14.19
N GLY A 574 -2.13 14.07 -13.97
CA GLY A 574 -1.84 13.41 -12.71
C GLY A 574 -1.34 14.38 -11.64
N PRO A 575 -1.84 14.29 -10.39
CA PRO A 575 -1.30 15.05 -9.27
C PRO A 575 0.21 14.89 -9.08
N TYR A 576 0.73 13.68 -9.30
CA TYR A 576 2.17 13.41 -9.23
C TYR A 576 3.00 14.18 -10.28
N VAL A 577 2.39 14.64 -11.37
CA VAL A 577 3.06 15.39 -12.44
C VAL A 577 2.87 16.89 -12.23
N MET A 578 1.62 17.32 -12.02
CA MET A 578 1.26 18.74 -12.12
C MET A 578 1.36 19.48 -10.79
N LYS A 579 1.24 18.80 -9.65
CA LYS A 579 1.19 19.47 -8.34
C LYS A 579 2.58 19.81 -7.80
N PRO A 580 2.69 20.88 -6.98
CA PRO A 580 3.94 21.26 -6.33
C PRO A 580 4.61 20.06 -5.68
N ARG A 581 5.83 19.78 -6.11
CA ARG A 581 6.61 18.64 -5.64
C ARG A 581 7.60 19.08 -4.58
N PHE A 582 7.73 18.33 -3.49
CA PHE A 582 8.60 18.62 -2.37
C PHE A 582 9.59 17.48 -2.17
N PHE A 583 10.87 17.79 -2.10
CA PHE A 583 11.94 16.81 -1.87
C PHE A 583 12.32 16.81 -0.39
N GLY A 584 12.63 15.62 0.16
CA GLY A 584 13.06 15.50 1.55
C GLY A 584 14.51 15.92 1.81
N SER A 585 15.34 15.99 0.77
CA SER A 585 16.76 16.36 0.89
C SER A 585 17.24 17.23 -0.27
N ARG A 586 18.29 18.05 -0.01
CA ARG A 586 18.97 18.82 -1.07
C ARG A 586 19.56 17.89 -2.13
N GLY A 587 20.16 16.79 -1.70
CA GLY A 587 20.78 15.80 -2.57
C GLY A 587 19.78 15.21 -3.57
N ASP A 588 18.56 14.90 -3.13
CA ASP A 588 17.51 14.39 -4.02
C ASP A 588 16.99 15.49 -4.96
N TRP A 589 16.81 16.72 -4.46
CA TRP A 589 16.43 17.84 -5.32
C TRP A 589 17.47 18.09 -6.43
N GLU A 590 18.76 17.95 -6.12
CA GLU A 590 19.88 18.04 -7.08
C GLU A 590 19.93 16.83 -8.03
N LEU A 591 19.82 15.61 -7.49
CA LEU A 591 19.88 14.36 -8.25
C LEU A 591 18.74 14.26 -9.29
N PHE A 592 17.55 14.73 -8.94
CA PHE A 592 16.39 14.74 -9.82
C PHE A 592 16.18 16.09 -10.50
N ALA A 593 17.27 16.71 -11.00
CA ALA A 593 17.28 18.02 -11.64
C ALA A 593 16.31 18.19 -12.82
N GLN A 594 15.94 17.09 -13.48
CA GLN A 594 14.95 17.08 -14.55
C GLN A 594 13.50 17.32 -14.07
N ARG A 595 13.28 17.45 -12.76
CA ARG A 595 11.96 17.64 -12.15
C ARG A 595 11.87 19.00 -11.46
N ASP A 596 10.79 19.70 -11.75
CA ASP A 596 10.41 20.89 -11.01
C ASP A 596 9.96 20.53 -9.59
N GLY A 597 10.11 21.48 -8.67
CA GLY A 597 9.76 21.28 -7.27
C GLY A 597 10.63 22.08 -6.30
N PHE A 598 10.42 21.79 -5.02
CA PHE A 598 10.87 22.58 -3.90
C PHE A 598 11.69 21.73 -2.92
N PHE A 599 12.73 22.32 -2.35
CA PHE A 599 13.40 21.82 -1.14
C PHE A 599 13.54 22.99 -0.17
N LEU A 600 13.29 22.74 1.12
CA LEU A 600 13.33 23.77 2.15
C LEU A 600 14.38 23.37 3.19
N GLU A 601 15.21 24.33 3.57
CA GLU A 601 16.31 24.15 4.50
C GLU A 601 16.32 25.30 5.51
N ARG A 602 16.30 24.98 6.80
CA ARG A 602 16.41 25.99 7.86
C ARG A 602 17.81 25.97 8.46
N GLU A 603 18.43 27.15 8.53
CA GLU A 603 19.74 27.37 9.14
C GLU A 603 19.62 28.49 10.18
N GLY A 604 19.46 28.10 11.45
CA GLY A 604 19.13 29.03 12.53
C GLY A 604 17.82 29.76 12.28
N ALA A 605 17.87 31.09 12.25
CA ALA A 605 16.70 31.94 11.98
C ALA A 605 16.42 32.13 10.47
N THR A 606 17.31 31.67 9.59
CA THR A 606 17.19 31.84 8.13
C THR A 606 16.51 30.63 7.52
N LEU A 607 15.54 30.87 6.64
CA LEU A 607 14.92 29.85 5.81
C LEU A 607 15.44 29.99 4.38
N ARG A 608 16.02 28.92 3.84
CA ARG A 608 16.44 28.82 2.45
C ARG A 608 15.47 27.92 1.70
N VAL A 609 14.87 28.46 0.65
CA VAL A 609 13.95 27.75 -0.24
C VAL A 609 14.65 27.57 -1.58
N TYR A 610 14.76 26.32 -2.02
CA TYR A 610 15.23 25.94 -3.34
C TYR A 610 14.00 25.63 -4.19
N GLY A 611 13.90 26.26 -5.35
CA GLY A 611 12.77 26.08 -6.26
C GLY A 611 13.28 25.79 -7.66
N ARG A 612 12.63 24.86 -8.37
CA ARG A 612 12.89 24.62 -9.78
C ARG A 612 11.60 24.77 -10.56
N PHE A 613 11.65 25.60 -11.59
CA PHE A 613 10.52 25.92 -12.47
C PHE A 613 10.98 25.85 -13.92
N SER A 614 10.30 25.05 -14.72
CA SER A 614 10.64 24.79 -16.12
C SER A 614 12.12 24.42 -16.30
N GLY A 615 12.66 23.59 -15.39
CA GLY A 615 14.06 23.17 -15.37
C GLY A 615 15.08 24.23 -14.90
N ARG A 616 14.64 25.45 -14.55
CA ARG A 616 15.52 26.52 -14.06
C ARG A 616 15.48 26.58 -12.54
N GLY A 617 16.67 26.55 -11.91
CA GLY A 617 16.82 26.58 -10.46
C GLY A 617 16.87 28.00 -9.89
N TYR A 618 16.23 28.20 -8.75
CA TYR A 618 16.14 29.44 -8.00
C TYR A 618 16.35 29.16 -6.52
N ILE A 619 16.94 30.12 -5.80
CA ILE A 619 17.17 30.05 -4.36
C ILE A 619 16.67 31.35 -3.72
N VAL A 620 15.88 31.22 -2.67
CA VAL A 620 15.40 32.34 -1.86
C VAL A 620 15.85 32.12 -0.42
N GLU A 621 16.66 33.03 0.12
CA GLU A 621 16.96 33.09 1.55
C GLU A 621 16.10 34.17 2.22
N LEU A 622 15.40 33.79 3.29
CA LEU A 622 14.51 34.66 4.05
C LEU A 622 15.01 34.75 5.49
N ASP A 623 15.30 35.96 5.94
CA ASP A 623 15.49 36.22 7.36
C ASP A 623 14.17 36.02 8.16
N ALA A 624 14.25 36.10 9.48
CA ALA A 624 13.08 35.88 10.34
C ALA A 624 11.94 36.89 10.12
N ALA A 625 12.24 38.13 9.70
CA ALA A 625 11.22 39.13 9.39
C ALA A 625 10.59 38.87 8.02
N ALA A 626 11.38 38.50 7.02
CA ALA A 626 10.96 38.15 5.67
C ALA A 626 10.09 36.89 5.60
N GLN A 627 10.25 35.97 6.56
CA GLN A 627 9.38 34.80 6.76
C GLN A 627 8.00 35.14 7.33
N ARG A 628 7.86 36.30 8.00
CA ARG A 628 6.62 36.72 8.68
C ARG A 628 5.83 37.79 7.92
N GLY A 629 6.45 38.48 6.96
CA GLY A 629 5.79 39.57 6.24
C GLY A 629 6.71 40.27 5.25
N ARG A 630 6.46 41.57 4.99
CA ARG A 630 7.25 42.38 4.05
C ARG A 630 8.39 43.18 4.70
N ASP A 631 8.57 43.10 6.02
CA ASP A 631 9.52 43.95 6.75
C ASP A 631 10.98 43.45 6.73
N GLY A 632 11.28 42.37 6.00
CA GLY A 632 12.61 41.76 5.93
C GLY A 632 13.26 41.81 4.54
N VAL A 633 14.45 41.22 4.44
CA VAL A 633 15.21 41.13 3.18
C VAL A 633 15.16 39.70 2.64
N ALA A 634 14.86 39.56 1.36
CA ALA A 634 14.99 38.30 0.64
C ALA A 634 16.27 38.30 -0.21
N ARG A 635 17.12 37.28 -0.08
CA ARG A 635 18.20 37.06 -1.05
C ARG A 635 17.70 36.11 -2.13
N TYR A 636 17.45 36.64 -3.31
CA TYR A 636 16.88 35.91 -4.44
C TYR A 636 17.95 35.66 -5.51
N ARG A 637 18.22 34.38 -5.80
CA ARG A 637 19.21 33.94 -6.78
C ARG A 637 18.53 33.11 -7.86
N GLY A 638 18.89 33.38 -9.11
CA GLY A 638 18.53 32.58 -10.26
C GLY A 638 19.78 32.32 -11.13
N PRO A 639 19.63 31.70 -12.32
CA PRO A 639 20.77 31.35 -13.16
C PRO A 639 21.62 32.55 -13.60
N GLU A 640 20.97 33.71 -13.78
CA GLU A 640 21.59 34.92 -14.37
C GLU A 640 21.61 36.11 -13.39
N PHE A 641 21.22 35.91 -12.13
CA PHE A 641 21.17 36.99 -11.13
C PHE A 641 21.32 36.50 -9.68
N ALA A 642 21.74 37.41 -8.81
CA ALA A 642 21.73 37.27 -7.36
C ALA A 642 21.46 38.64 -6.75
N LEU A 643 20.26 38.82 -6.19
CA LEU A 643 19.77 40.08 -5.64
C LEU A 643 19.44 39.95 -4.16
N GLU A 644 19.73 40.99 -3.38
CA GLU A 644 19.16 41.25 -2.07
C GLU A 644 18.02 42.26 -2.24
N ILE A 645 16.81 41.88 -1.84
CA ILE A 645 15.58 42.64 -2.10
C ILE A 645 14.92 42.95 -0.75
N PRO A 646 14.89 44.24 -0.32
CA PRO A 646 14.02 44.68 0.76
C PRO A 646 12.57 44.50 0.35
N LEU A 647 11.82 43.64 1.04
CA LEU A 647 10.47 43.25 0.62
C LEU A 647 9.43 44.37 0.77
N ALA A 648 9.72 45.39 1.57
CA ALA A 648 8.91 46.59 1.73
C ALA A 648 9.22 47.67 0.69
N ASP A 649 10.41 47.62 0.07
CA ASP A 649 10.88 48.57 -0.94
C ASP A 649 11.79 47.85 -1.97
N PRO A 650 11.20 47.14 -2.95
CA PRO A 650 11.98 46.36 -3.90
C PRO A 650 12.83 47.24 -4.86
N ASP A 651 12.54 48.54 -5.00
CA ASP A 651 13.37 49.49 -5.77
C ASP A 651 14.78 49.65 -5.18
N ALA A 652 14.92 49.42 -3.86
CA ALA A 652 16.18 49.44 -3.15
C ALA A 652 17.00 48.14 -3.29
N ALA A 653 16.60 47.23 -4.19
CA ALA A 653 17.32 45.98 -4.45
C ALA A 653 18.78 46.21 -4.87
N ARG A 654 19.67 45.30 -4.47
CA ARG A 654 21.11 45.35 -4.79
C ARG A 654 21.62 43.98 -5.17
N GLY A 655 22.62 43.90 -6.05
CA GLY A 655 23.26 42.62 -6.33
C GLY A 655 23.83 42.52 -7.74
N ARG A 656 24.13 41.30 -8.15
CA ARG A 656 24.70 40.96 -9.45
C ARG A 656 23.60 40.51 -10.41
N VAL A 657 23.69 40.96 -11.65
CA VAL A 657 22.88 40.48 -12.77
C VAL A 657 23.81 40.34 -13.98
N ASP A 658 23.65 39.27 -14.74
CA ASP A 658 24.47 38.98 -15.91
C ASP A 658 24.20 40.00 -17.05
N ALA A 659 25.18 40.15 -17.95
CA ALA A 659 25.06 41.08 -19.07
C ALA A 659 23.91 40.65 -20.01
N GLY A 660 23.01 41.58 -20.32
CA GLY A 660 21.85 41.33 -21.19
C GLY A 660 20.54 40.99 -20.46
N VAL A 661 20.55 40.88 -19.13
CA VAL A 661 19.32 40.76 -18.33
C VAL A 661 18.88 42.14 -17.85
N ASP A 662 17.87 42.68 -18.53
CA ASP A 662 17.32 44.02 -18.25
C ASP A 662 16.22 44.03 -17.19
N ALA A 663 15.69 42.85 -16.85
CA ALA A 663 14.67 42.72 -15.83
C ALA A 663 14.67 41.34 -15.14
N VAL A 664 14.27 41.31 -13.86
CA VAL A 664 14.12 40.10 -13.05
C VAL A 664 12.66 39.94 -12.62
N ASP A 665 12.05 38.83 -13.00
CA ASP A 665 10.67 38.48 -12.62
C ASP A 665 10.63 37.95 -11.18
N LEU A 666 9.84 38.57 -10.30
CA LEU A 666 9.71 38.18 -8.90
C LEU A 666 8.61 37.14 -8.65
N THR A 667 7.91 36.67 -9.68
CA THR A 667 6.82 35.68 -9.54
C THR A 667 7.27 34.44 -8.76
N TYR A 668 8.42 33.86 -9.10
CA TYR A 668 8.92 32.68 -8.39
C TYR A 668 9.39 32.98 -6.98
N LEU A 669 9.91 34.19 -6.70
CA LEU A 669 10.17 34.63 -5.34
C LEU A 669 8.88 34.60 -4.51
N HIS A 670 7.78 35.16 -5.03
CA HIS A 670 6.49 35.14 -4.32
C HIS A 670 5.94 33.72 -4.16
N ILE A 671 5.98 32.88 -5.19
CA ILE A 671 5.53 31.48 -5.10
C ILE A 671 6.34 30.71 -4.04
N MET A 672 7.67 30.82 -4.06
CA MET A 672 8.54 30.13 -3.10
C MET A 672 8.27 30.60 -1.67
N ARG A 673 8.02 31.90 -1.46
CA ARG A 673 7.63 32.45 -0.15
C ARG A 673 6.28 31.93 0.32
N LEU A 674 5.25 32.00 -0.52
CA LEU A 674 3.90 31.53 -0.18
C LEU A 674 3.87 30.05 0.15
N VAL A 675 4.49 29.22 -0.70
CA VAL A 675 4.53 27.77 -0.52
C VAL A 675 5.29 27.40 0.74
N SER A 676 6.45 28.04 1.00
CA SER A 676 7.23 27.75 2.20
C SER A 676 6.54 28.20 3.48
N GLU A 677 5.86 29.34 3.48
CA GLU A 677 5.04 29.80 4.60
C GLU A 677 3.90 28.81 4.87
N ALA A 678 3.18 28.38 3.84
CA ALA A 678 2.05 27.48 3.96
C ALA A 678 2.45 26.09 4.48
N VAL A 679 3.48 25.49 3.88
CA VAL A 679 3.92 24.15 4.26
C VAL A 679 4.52 24.14 5.67
N LEU A 680 5.18 25.22 6.10
CA LEU A 680 5.82 25.26 7.43
C LEU A 680 4.91 25.75 8.57
N ARG A 681 3.82 26.46 8.30
CA ARG A 681 2.92 26.98 9.36
C ARG A 681 1.77 26.04 9.71
N GLU A 682 1.40 25.16 8.80
CA GLU A 682 0.20 24.35 8.97
C GLU A 682 0.50 23.09 9.79
N THR A 683 -0.19 22.93 10.92
CA THR A 683 -0.08 21.74 11.79
C THR A 683 -0.72 20.50 11.18
N ASP A 684 -1.51 20.67 10.12
CA ASP A 684 -2.31 19.62 9.49
C ASP A 684 -1.62 18.98 8.27
N ASN A 685 -0.44 19.48 7.85
CA ASN A 685 0.37 18.82 6.82
C ASN A 685 1.60 18.19 7.48
N TYR A 686 1.89 16.94 7.13
CA TYR A 686 3.01 16.24 7.75
C TYR A 686 4.37 16.72 7.26
N VAL A 687 4.41 17.38 6.10
CA VAL A 687 5.64 17.85 5.46
C VAL A 687 6.39 18.86 6.35
N VAL A 688 5.67 19.61 7.21
CA VAL A 688 6.27 20.49 8.24
C VAL A 688 7.26 19.75 9.13
N HIS A 689 6.92 18.55 9.59
CA HIS A 689 7.76 17.75 10.48
C HIS A 689 8.99 17.17 9.78
N LEU A 690 8.99 17.19 8.45
CA LEU A 690 10.07 16.64 7.62
C LEU A 690 11.08 17.73 7.22
N LEU A 691 10.60 18.95 6.98
CA LEU A 691 11.40 20.08 6.50
C LEU A 691 11.91 20.97 7.64
N ASP A 692 11.31 20.87 8.84
CA ASP A 692 11.72 21.59 10.04
C ASP A 692 11.68 20.66 11.27
N PRO A 693 12.76 19.90 11.55
CA PRO A 693 12.80 18.96 12.67
C PRO A 693 12.92 19.63 14.04
N ALA A 694 12.75 20.97 14.13
CA ALA A 694 12.67 21.66 15.40
C ALA A 694 11.59 20.99 16.28
N PRO A 695 11.82 20.82 17.59
CA PRO A 695 10.83 20.22 18.47
C PRO A 695 9.55 21.06 18.37
N ALA A 696 8.46 20.43 17.92
CA ALA A 696 7.14 21.04 17.97
C ALA A 696 6.95 21.58 19.40
N SER A 697 6.64 22.88 19.52
CA SER A 697 6.45 23.50 20.83
C SER A 697 5.45 22.67 21.62
N THR A 698 5.90 22.18 22.77
CA THR A 698 5.17 21.33 23.69
C THR A 698 3.98 22.09 24.29
N ASP A 699 2.89 22.17 23.56
CA ASP A 699 1.54 22.22 24.14
C ASP A 699 0.90 20.85 23.93
N ALA A 700 1.61 19.83 24.41
CA ALA A 700 1.01 18.55 24.74
C ALA A 700 0.13 18.78 25.98
N GLY A 701 -1.03 19.41 25.74
CA GLY A 701 -2.12 19.46 26.70
C GLY A 701 -2.31 18.05 27.24
N ALA A 702 -2.07 17.91 28.53
CA ALA A 702 -2.03 16.67 29.28
C ALA A 702 -2.95 15.59 28.69
N LEU A 703 -2.35 14.57 28.08
CA LEU A 703 -2.92 13.21 28.01
C LEU A 703 -3.07 12.73 29.46
N ARG A 704 -4.12 13.21 30.14
CA ARG A 704 -4.59 12.68 31.42
C ARG A 704 -5.22 11.33 31.13
N VAL A 705 -4.38 10.30 31.12
CA VAL A 705 -4.82 8.91 31.26
C VAL A 705 -4.97 8.67 32.76
N THR A 706 -6.21 8.55 33.23
CA THR A 706 -6.50 7.97 34.54
C THR A 706 -5.90 6.57 34.62
N ARG A 707 -5.15 6.33 35.70
CA ARG A 707 -4.47 5.07 36.03
C ARG A 707 -5.39 3.86 35.97
#